data_AF-A0A9Q1JWE9-F1
#
_entry.id   AF-A0A9Q1JWE9-F1
#
_cell.length_a   1.000
_cell.length_b   1.000
_cell.length_c   1.000
_cell.angle_alpha   90.00
_cell.angle_beta   90.00
_cell.angle_gamma   90.00
#
_symmetry.space_group_name_H-M   'P 1'
#
loop_
_entity.id
_entity.type
_entity.pdbx_description
1 polymer ?
#
loop_
_entity_poly.entity_id
_entity_poly.type
_entity_poly.pdbx_seq_one_letter_code
_entity_poly.pdbx_strand_id
1 'polypeptide(L)'
;MVLRSLSSHSLLPILSPSSSSSSSTSSRLNVFLSMPCSTRRPSRIVVCSHQPLAPLPDDRVVVGCGGVSMDYLVMVDGFPKPDEKVRGVSYKVQGGGNVGNALTCAARLGLKPRIIAKVAGDSEGRGILEELEGDGVDTSYVVVSDEGRSMFTYLIVDNKMKTRTAIYQPGHPPLMPAEISKANLSSALEGAKLVYFDGLSLKTALVVAEEASRRNIPILVDAEMGEEGFDNLLNMASYAVCSAKYPQAWTNAPSMPSALVSMLVTLPNLKFVIVTLGEEGCIMLQRVQNDEVASLEAMNVDQCFASLNQKRDCSVTYASCVSSPVLKLEAHGIGTINGKLLVGTAETIPPSELVDTTGAGDAFIGAVLYDMPPVIMLPFAAQVLGCGGVSVDYLAVVASFPKPDDKIRSTSFQVQGGGNAGNALTCAARLGLNPRLISKIADDVHGKGMLKELEADGVDTSFLIVSPEGNSPFSYVIVDNETKTRTCIHTPGSPSVTPEELPQARLESALDGVKLVYSDVRLPGIAINIAKEATCRSIPIVIDAERKREGLDELLSIATYVVCPANFPQVWTEASSLPKALLSMLLRLPNVKFVIVTLGENGCILLERKVPESEELNIEEIMETLKQKIVHDSTQPSCVSSSVMNLTAGGLGTLCGRLHVGTAEKIPPSELVDTTGAGDAFVGAILYDMPPERMLAFAAKVVSTPMKRHLTFSNVQASRQRSQTVNLYAHSALFYYGRQLVGVERWELDLVCHIALILVLHLI
;
A
#
# COMPACT_ATOMS: atom_id res chain seq x y z
N MET A 1 -0.35 65.36 -10.53
CA MET A 1 0.34 66.62 -10.17
C MET A 1 1.76 66.26 -9.80
N VAL A 2 2.70 66.63 -10.69
CA VAL A 2 4.15 66.83 -10.49
C VAL A 2 5.00 65.58 -10.12
N LEU A 3 6.13 65.24 -10.75
CA LEU A 3 6.77 65.41 -12.08
C LEU A 3 8.23 64.93 -11.87
N ARG A 4 8.78 64.21 -12.86
CA ARG A 4 10.17 64.34 -13.41
C ARG A 4 11.39 64.04 -12.48
N SER A 5 12.54 63.54 -12.95
CA SER A 5 13.08 63.33 -14.29
C SER A 5 14.52 62.78 -14.27
N LEU A 6 14.88 62.05 -15.35
CA LEU A 6 16.14 62.13 -16.16
C LEU A 6 17.46 61.62 -15.53
N SER A 7 18.09 60.56 -16.07
CA SER A 7 18.96 60.42 -17.29
C SER A 7 20.45 60.51 -16.91
N SER A 8 21.47 59.89 -17.54
CA SER A 8 21.68 59.22 -18.83
C SER A 8 23.16 58.72 -18.91
N HIS A 9 23.43 57.90 -19.96
CA HIS A 9 24.71 57.62 -20.66
C HIS A 9 25.45 56.33 -20.28
N SER A 10 26.01 55.51 -21.18
CA SER A 10 26.02 55.31 -22.66
C SER A 10 27.03 54.14 -22.88
N LEU A 11 26.92 53.15 -23.79
CA LEU A 11 27.24 53.12 -25.23
C LEU A 11 27.17 51.64 -25.73
N LEU A 12 26.71 51.45 -26.97
CA LEU A 12 26.65 50.25 -27.84
C LEU A 12 28.04 49.95 -28.51
N PRO A 13 28.25 49.08 -29.54
CA PRO A 13 27.36 48.16 -30.29
C PRO A 13 27.91 46.75 -30.76
N ILE A 14 26.97 45.86 -31.15
CA ILE A 14 26.81 45.06 -32.41
C ILE A 14 27.98 44.19 -32.96
N LEU A 15 27.70 42.90 -33.27
CA LEU A 15 27.76 42.27 -34.61
C LEU A 15 27.57 40.73 -34.59
N SER A 16 26.55 40.25 -35.31
CA SER A 16 26.46 38.92 -35.97
C SER A 16 26.96 39.07 -37.43
N PRO A 17 27.35 38.01 -38.20
CA PRO A 17 26.37 37.13 -38.85
C PRO A 17 26.83 35.68 -39.21
N SER A 18 25.84 34.96 -39.74
CA SER A 18 25.69 33.61 -40.33
C SER A 18 26.62 33.13 -41.45
N SER A 19 26.69 31.80 -41.63
CA SER A 19 26.67 30.98 -42.87
C SER A 19 27.34 29.61 -42.59
N SER A 20 27.16 28.46 -43.24
CA SER A 20 26.18 27.82 -44.13
C SER A 20 26.75 26.42 -44.47
N SER A 21 25.91 25.37 -44.61
CA SER A 21 26.10 24.12 -45.41
C SER A 21 27.36 23.25 -45.16
N SER A 22 27.48 21.94 -45.42
CA SER A 22 26.78 20.94 -46.26
C SER A 22 27.17 19.50 -45.82
N SER A 23 26.24 18.57 -46.08
CA SER A 23 26.35 17.14 -46.44
C SER A 23 27.70 16.37 -46.40
N SER A 24 27.69 15.12 -45.90
CA SER A 24 27.68 13.89 -46.74
C SER A 24 28.25 12.62 -46.04
N THR A 25 27.42 11.57 -46.03
CA THR A 25 27.67 10.13 -46.28
C THR A 25 28.98 9.40 -45.94
N SER A 26 28.78 8.30 -45.20
CA SER A 26 29.24 6.92 -45.45
C SER A 26 30.56 6.40 -44.82
N SER A 27 30.35 5.35 -44.01
CA SER A 27 31.03 4.04 -44.03
C SER A 27 32.56 3.97 -44.06
N ARG A 28 33.17 3.31 -43.05
CA ARG A 28 33.60 1.89 -43.11
C ARG A 28 34.44 1.52 -41.90
N LEU A 29 34.35 0.24 -41.56
CA LEU A 29 35.17 -0.54 -40.65
C LEU A 29 36.68 -0.20 -40.72
N ASN A 30 37.37 -0.31 -39.59
CA ASN A 30 38.54 -1.17 -39.52
C ASN A 30 38.82 -1.69 -38.10
N VAL A 31 39.15 -2.99 -38.08
CA VAL A 31 39.56 -3.87 -36.98
C VAL A 31 41.08 -3.72 -36.74
N PHE A 32 41.55 -4.27 -35.61
CA PHE A 32 42.95 -4.51 -35.14
C PHE A 32 43.45 -3.45 -34.13
N LEU A 33 44.04 -3.76 -32.96
CA LEU A 33 44.74 -4.94 -32.44
C LEU A 33 44.70 -4.99 -30.89
N SER A 34 44.76 -6.20 -30.37
CA SER A 34 44.93 -6.60 -28.97
C SER A 34 46.28 -6.22 -28.34
N MET A 35 46.30 -5.88 -27.04
CA MET A 35 47.24 -6.41 -26.02
C MET A 35 46.78 -6.02 -24.59
N PRO A 36 47.16 -6.80 -23.55
CA PRO A 36 46.38 -6.97 -22.32
C PRO A 36 46.85 -6.06 -21.18
N CYS A 37 45.92 -5.50 -20.41
CA CYS A 37 46.23 -4.84 -19.14
C CYS A 37 45.38 -5.46 -18.03
N SER A 38 46.06 -6.01 -17.02
CA SER A 38 45.43 -6.61 -15.84
C SER A 38 44.68 -5.55 -15.05
N THR A 39 43.36 -5.61 -15.03
CA THR A 39 42.55 -4.83 -14.10
C THR A 39 42.02 -5.75 -13.01
N ARG A 40 42.38 -5.39 -11.77
CA ARG A 40 41.76 -5.90 -10.53
C ARG A 40 40.24 -5.82 -10.69
N ARG A 41 39.57 -6.94 -10.40
CA ARG A 41 38.10 -6.99 -10.35
C ARG A 41 37.59 -5.90 -9.40
N PRO A 42 36.68 -5.00 -9.83
CA PRO A 42 35.93 -4.20 -8.87
C PRO A 42 35.10 -5.16 -8.01
N SER A 43 35.08 -4.89 -6.71
CA SER A 43 34.27 -5.58 -5.71
C SER A 43 32.83 -5.70 -6.19
N ARG A 44 32.36 -6.94 -6.33
CA ARG A 44 30.98 -7.28 -6.68
C ARG A 44 30.04 -6.54 -5.72
N ILE A 45 29.15 -5.73 -6.30
CA ILE A 45 27.89 -5.36 -5.66
C ILE A 45 27.17 -6.67 -5.37
N VAL A 46 26.99 -7.00 -4.09
CA VAL A 46 26.01 -8.01 -3.70
C VAL A 46 24.66 -7.31 -3.76
N VAL A 47 24.05 -7.33 -4.95
CA VAL A 47 22.61 -7.13 -5.06
C VAL A 47 22.01 -8.36 -4.40
N CYS A 48 21.26 -8.18 -3.32
CA CYS A 48 20.58 -9.27 -2.64
C CYS A 48 19.74 -10.04 -3.66
N SER A 49 20.14 -11.27 -3.97
CA SER A 49 19.37 -12.19 -4.79
C SER A 49 18.02 -12.43 -4.12
N HIS A 50 16.93 -12.24 -4.87
CA HIS A 50 15.57 -12.56 -4.42
C HIS A 50 15.50 -14.01 -3.90
N GLN A 51 15.57 -14.18 -2.58
CA GLN A 51 15.06 -15.38 -1.93
C GLN A 51 13.56 -15.15 -1.63
N PRO A 52 12.68 -16.12 -1.94
CA PRO A 52 11.26 -16.02 -1.64
C PRO A 52 11.07 -16.00 -0.12
N LEU A 53 10.23 -15.06 0.32
CA LEU A 53 9.98 -14.76 1.72
C LEU A 53 9.05 -15.77 2.39
N ALA A 54 9.38 -16.11 3.64
CA ALA A 54 8.59 -17.00 4.49
C ALA A 54 7.19 -16.41 4.73
N PRO A 55 6.12 -17.23 4.70
CA PRO A 55 4.76 -16.77 4.94
C PRO A 55 4.53 -16.34 6.40
N LEU A 56 3.60 -15.39 6.58
CA LEU A 56 3.16 -14.85 7.87
C LEU A 56 2.62 -15.96 8.78
N PRO A 57 2.98 -16.02 10.08
CA PRO A 57 2.27 -16.84 11.05
C PRO A 57 0.90 -16.22 11.36
N ASP A 58 -0.16 -17.04 11.34
CA ASP A 58 -1.52 -16.57 11.61
C ASP A 58 -1.71 -16.08 13.04
N ASP A 59 -2.72 -15.24 13.21
CA ASP A 59 -3.23 -14.86 14.53
C ASP A 59 -2.17 -14.21 15.42
N ARG A 60 -1.27 -13.41 14.82
CA ARG A 60 -0.28 -12.64 15.58
C ARG A 60 -0.99 -11.53 16.38
N VAL A 61 -1.29 -11.87 17.62
CA VAL A 61 -1.72 -10.92 18.64
C VAL A 61 -0.53 -10.04 18.99
N VAL A 62 -0.73 -8.73 18.92
CA VAL A 62 0.17 -7.72 19.50
C VAL A 62 -0.61 -6.98 20.56
N VAL A 63 0.05 -6.61 21.65
CA VAL A 63 -0.61 -5.89 22.75
C VAL A 63 0.04 -4.53 22.89
N GLY A 64 -0.73 -3.45 22.82
CA GLY A 64 -0.23 -2.12 23.16
C GLY A 64 -0.72 -1.71 24.54
N CYS A 65 0.14 -1.06 25.32
CA CYS A 65 -0.20 -0.50 26.62
C CYS A 65 0.30 0.93 26.70
N GLY A 66 -0.62 1.90 26.81
CA GLY A 66 -0.25 3.31 26.78
C GLY A 66 -1.41 4.26 26.55
N GLY A 67 -1.10 5.42 25.98
CA GLY A 67 -2.04 6.52 25.75
C GLY A 67 -2.85 6.36 24.46
N VAL A 68 -4.13 6.70 24.58
CA VAL A 68 -5.05 6.95 23.47
C VAL A 68 -5.66 8.33 23.66
N SER A 69 -5.75 9.12 22.60
CA SER A 69 -6.26 10.50 22.67
C SER A 69 -7.33 10.76 21.62
N MET A 70 -8.13 11.79 21.85
CA MET A 70 -8.92 12.43 20.81
C MET A 70 -8.17 13.68 20.35
N ASP A 71 -7.83 13.76 19.08
CA ASP A 71 -7.04 14.83 18.49
C ASP A 71 -7.93 15.84 17.76
N TYR A 72 -7.82 17.10 18.17
CA TYR A 72 -8.47 18.26 17.56
C TYR A 72 -7.45 18.98 16.69
N LEU A 73 -7.46 18.68 15.40
CA LEU A 73 -6.52 19.22 14.43
C LEU A 73 -7.08 20.46 13.74
N VAL A 74 -6.35 21.56 13.81
CA VAL A 74 -6.65 22.82 13.12
C VAL A 74 -5.45 23.21 12.26
N MET A 75 -5.68 23.38 10.97
CA MET A 75 -4.68 23.95 10.08
C MET A 75 -4.80 25.47 10.04
N VAL A 76 -3.68 26.18 10.08
CA VAL A 76 -3.58 27.65 9.96
C VAL A 76 -2.58 28.03 8.88
N ASP A 77 -2.76 29.20 8.25
CA ASP A 77 -1.79 29.72 7.25
C ASP A 77 -0.43 30.09 7.86
N GLY A 78 -0.34 30.19 9.17
CA GLY A 78 0.86 30.51 9.92
C GLY A 78 0.54 30.51 11.40
N PHE A 79 1.50 30.12 12.25
CA PHE A 79 1.30 30.19 13.69
C PHE A 79 0.91 31.61 14.14
N PRO A 80 -0.11 31.75 15.00
CA PRO A 80 -0.45 33.05 15.55
C PRO A 80 0.71 33.58 16.39
N LYS A 81 1.00 34.87 16.27
CA LYS A 81 1.85 35.56 17.24
C LYS A 81 1.12 35.71 18.57
N PRO A 82 1.85 35.97 19.68
CA PRO A 82 1.22 36.37 20.93
C PRO A 82 0.22 37.51 20.71
N ASP A 83 -0.97 37.38 21.29
CA ASP A 83 -2.12 38.31 21.16
C ASP A 83 -2.72 38.45 19.75
N GLU A 84 -2.37 37.58 18.79
CA GLU A 84 -2.92 37.58 17.45
C GLU A 84 -4.12 36.60 17.32
N LYS A 85 -5.15 37.03 16.60
CA LYS A 85 -6.27 36.17 16.21
C LYS A 85 -6.12 35.76 14.75
N VAL A 86 -5.98 34.47 14.50
CA VAL A 86 -5.90 33.89 13.16
C VAL A 86 -7.13 33.05 12.84
N ARG A 87 -7.42 32.88 11.55
CA ARG A 87 -8.51 32.03 11.06
C ARG A 87 -7.96 30.63 10.74
N GLY A 88 -8.66 29.59 11.20
CA GLY A 88 -8.39 28.22 10.77
C GLY A 88 -8.75 27.99 9.30
N VAL A 89 -7.88 27.31 8.57
CA VAL A 89 -8.05 26.88 7.18
C VAL A 89 -8.91 25.62 7.12
N SER A 90 -8.63 24.65 7.99
CA SER A 90 -9.40 23.41 8.13
C SER A 90 -9.45 22.94 9.58
N TYR A 91 -10.39 22.05 9.89
CA TYR A 91 -10.60 21.46 11.21
C TYR A 91 -10.99 19.98 11.07
N LYS A 92 -10.33 19.11 11.83
CA LYS A 92 -10.57 17.66 11.87
C LYS A 92 -10.56 17.20 13.33
N VAL A 93 -11.41 16.23 13.64
CA VAL A 93 -11.44 15.53 14.93
C VAL A 93 -11.27 14.05 14.63
N GLN A 94 -10.29 13.41 15.25
CA GLN A 94 -9.95 12.01 15.02
C GLN A 94 -9.31 11.40 16.27
N GLY A 95 -9.28 10.08 16.36
CA GLY A 95 -8.49 9.35 17.33
C GLY A 95 -6.99 9.56 17.11
N GLY A 96 -6.24 9.44 18.20
CA GLY A 96 -4.82 9.67 18.26
C GLY A 96 -4.17 8.95 19.43
N GLY A 97 -2.99 9.42 19.80
CA GLY A 97 -2.14 8.83 20.83
C GLY A 97 -1.25 7.72 20.26
N ASN A 98 -0.04 7.63 20.80
CA ASN A 98 1.01 6.80 20.20
C ASN A 98 0.60 5.33 20.09
N VAL A 99 0.02 4.76 21.16
CA VAL A 99 -0.51 3.38 21.13
C VAL A 99 -1.74 3.25 20.23
N GLY A 100 -2.66 4.21 20.27
CA GLY A 100 -3.84 4.20 19.39
C GLY A 100 -3.45 4.12 17.93
N ASN A 101 -2.61 5.05 17.47
CA ASN A 101 -2.14 5.14 16.10
C ASN A 101 -1.33 3.91 15.68
N ALA A 102 -0.40 3.44 16.52
CA ALA A 102 0.43 2.28 16.21
C ALA A 102 -0.39 0.99 16.08
N LEU A 103 -1.37 0.79 16.96
CA LEU A 103 -2.24 -0.39 16.92
C LEU A 103 -3.26 -0.32 15.78
N THR A 104 -3.81 0.86 15.47
CA THR A 104 -4.61 1.05 14.26
C THR A 104 -3.81 0.70 13.01
N CYS A 105 -2.56 1.15 12.92
CA CYS A 105 -1.67 0.77 11.82
C CYS A 105 -1.43 -0.74 11.80
N ALA A 106 -1.17 -1.38 12.95
CA ALA A 106 -0.99 -2.83 13.04
C ALA A 106 -2.25 -3.61 12.60
N ALA A 107 -3.45 -3.19 13.01
CA ALA A 107 -4.71 -3.77 12.56
C ALA A 107 -4.90 -3.61 11.05
N ARG A 108 -4.59 -2.42 10.54
CA ARG A 108 -4.49 -2.13 9.11
C ARG A 108 -3.25 -2.75 8.45
N LEU A 109 -2.50 -3.62 9.09
CA LEU A 109 -1.56 -4.50 8.39
C LEU A 109 -2.04 -5.95 8.48
N GLY A 110 -3.15 -6.19 9.17
CA GLY A 110 -3.80 -7.47 9.36
C GLY A 110 -3.61 -8.05 10.76
N LEU A 111 -2.75 -7.48 11.62
CA LEU A 111 -2.54 -8.01 12.98
C LEU A 111 -3.83 -7.98 13.81
N LYS A 112 -3.82 -8.71 14.94
CA LYS A 112 -4.91 -8.68 15.94
C LYS A 112 -4.48 -7.89 17.18
N PRO A 113 -4.39 -6.55 17.09
CA PRO A 113 -3.97 -5.76 18.22
C PRO A 113 -5.01 -5.78 19.33
N ARG A 114 -4.53 -5.88 20.56
CA ARG A 114 -5.31 -5.67 21.79
C ARG A 114 -4.73 -4.47 22.50
N ILE A 115 -5.59 -3.66 23.11
CA ILE A 115 -5.15 -2.43 23.75
C ILE A 115 -5.48 -2.42 25.25
N ILE A 116 -4.45 -2.12 26.05
CA ILE A 116 -4.56 -1.84 27.48
C ILE A 116 -4.41 -0.33 27.64
N ALA A 117 -5.53 0.36 27.84
CA ALA A 117 -5.58 1.81 27.99
C ALA A 117 -6.70 2.22 28.95
N LYS A 118 -6.86 3.52 29.17
CA LYS A 118 -7.98 4.08 29.93
C LYS A 118 -8.58 5.28 29.23
N VAL A 119 -9.91 5.30 29.20
CA VAL A 119 -10.73 6.43 28.74
C VAL A 119 -11.78 6.76 29.81
N ALA A 120 -12.41 7.92 29.73
CA ALA A 120 -13.60 8.25 30.51
C ALA A 120 -14.87 7.96 29.69
N GLY A 121 -16.00 7.84 30.37
CA GLY A 121 -17.34 7.74 29.75
C GLY A 121 -17.83 9.03 29.08
N ASP A 122 -16.92 9.94 28.67
CA ASP A 122 -17.23 11.19 27.99
C ASP A 122 -17.38 10.99 26.46
N SER A 123 -17.62 12.08 25.72
CA SER A 123 -17.77 12.04 24.26
C SER A 123 -16.50 11.57 23.57
N GLU A 124 -15.37 12.04 24.06
CA GLU A 124 -14.03 11.79 23.55
C GLU A 124 -13.68 10.31 23.73
N GLY A 125 -13.91 9.75 24.92
CA GLY A 125 -13.66 8.34 25.21
C GLY A 125 -14.52 7.40 24.37
N ARG A 126 -15.81 7.71 24.18
CA ARG A 126 -16.66 6.96 23.24
C ARG A 126 -16.14 7.04 21.80
N GLY A 127 -15.75 8.23 21.35
CA GLY A 127 -15.19 8.42 20.01
C GLY A 127 -13.89 7.63 19.79
N ILE A 128 -12.99 7.61 20.79
CA ILE A 128 -11.75 6.82 20.76
C ILE A 128 -12.08 5.32 20.62
N LEU A 129 -13.01 4.81 21.41
CA LEU A 129 -13.40 3.39 21.37
C LEU A 129 -14.05 3.02 20.03
N GLU A 130 -15.00 3.82 19.57
CA GLU A 130 -15.67 3.61 18.27
C GLU A 130 -14.66 3.59 17.12
N GLU A 131 -13.66 4.47 17.15
CA GLU A 131 -12.60 4.52 16.15
C GLU A 131 -11.67 3.31 16.21
N LEU A 132 -11.18 2.93 17.40
CA LEU A 132 -10.30 1.77 17.58
C LEU A 132 -10.99 0.45 17.21
N GLU A 133 -12.25 0.26 17.59
CA GLU A 133 -13.06 -0.91 17.25
C GLU A 133 -13.40 -0.92 15.76
N GLY A 134 -13.79 0.25 15.24
CA GLY A 134 -13.94 0.51 13.83
C GLY A 134 -12.64 0.29 13.06
N ASP A 135 -11.49 0.36 13.77
CA ASP A 135 -10.16 0.03 13.30
C ASP A 135 -9.66 -1.40 13.65
N GLY A 136 -10.50 -2.26 14.24
CA GLY A 136 -10.21 -3.69 14.38
C GLY A 136 -9.25 -3.99 15.53
N VAL A 137 -9.00 -2.98 16.37
CA VAL A 137 -8.31 -3.10 17.64
C VAL A 137 -9.28 -3.62 18.68
N ASP A 138 -8.90 -4.69 19.38
CA ASP A 138 -9.68 -5.26 20.47
C ASP A 138 -9.58 -4.39 21.73
N THR A 139 -10.64 -3.65 21.99
CA THR A 139 -10.82 -2.71 23.11
C THR A 139 -11.33 -3.37 24.40
N SER A 140 -11.52 -4.70 24.43
CA SER A 140 -12.06 -5.43 25.59
C SER A 140 -11.24 -5.25 26.89
N TYR A 141 -10.01 -4.74 26.78
CA TYR A 141 -9.08 -4.51 27.89
C TYR A 141 -8.89 -3.03 28.24
N VAL A 142 -9.67 -2.14 27.64
CA VAL A 142 -9.71 -0.71 27.99
C VAL A 142 -10.55 -0.51 29.24
N VAL A 143 -10.00 0.23 30.20
CA VAL A 143 -10.75 0.68 31.39
C VAL A 143 -11.56 1.92 31.02
N VAL A 144 -12.87 1.88 31.23
CA VAL A 144 -13.75 3.05 31.06
C VAL A 144 -14.11 3.58 32.44
N SER A 145 -13.69 4.81 32.74
CA SER A 145 -13.97 5.50 34.01
C SER A 145 -15.30 6.25 33.95
N ASP A 146 -16.15 6.11 34.96
CA ASP A 146 -17.40 6.88 35.09
C ASP A 146 -17.14 8.35 35.51
N GLU A 147 -15.94 8.66 36.00
CA GLU A 147 -15.52 9.99 36.44
C GLU A 147 -14.32 10.49 35.64
N GLY A 148 -14.19 11.82 35.55
CA GLY A 148 -13.04 12.48 34.96
C GLY A 148 -13.17 12.76 33.46
N ARG A 149 -12.08 12.64 32.72
CA ARG A 149 -11.99 12.95 31.28
C ARG A 149 -11.00 12.06 30.54
N SER A 150 -11.29 11.80 29.28
CA SER A 150 -10.36 11.17 28.34
C SER A 150 -9.24 12.12 27.94
N MET A 151 -8.12 11.56 27.47
CA MET A 151 -7.02 12.37 26.92
C MET A 151 -7.46 13.00 25.61
N PHE A 152 -7.05 14.25 25.39
CA PHE A 152 -7.20 14.91 24.10
C PHE A 152 -6.03 15.82 23.80
N THR A 153 -5.81 16.08 22.51
CA THR A 153 -4.70 16.92 22.03
C THR A 153 -5.21 17.96 21.06
N TYR A 154 -4.84 19.23 21.24
CA TYR A 154 -4.99 20.23 20.20
C TYR A 154 -3.75 20.24 19.32
N LEU A 155 -3.94 19.99 18.02
CA LEU A 155 -2.88 20.03 17.02
C LEU A 155 -3.08 21.26 16.14
N ILE A 156 -2.12 22.18 16.17
CA ILE A 156 -2.12 23.36 15.30
C ILE A 156 -1.04 23.13 14.25
N VAL A 157 -1.45 22.99 12.99
CA VAL A 157 -0.57 22.74 11.84
C VAL A 157 -0.38 24.04 11.05
N ASP A 158 0.87 24.46 10.90
CA ASP A 158 1.26 25.63 10.11
C ASP A 158 1.46 25.23 8.64
N ASN A 159 0.61 25.74 7.75
CA ASN A 159 0.63 25.38 6.34
C ASN A 159 1.83 25.98 5.56
N LYS A 160 2.47 27.04 6.06
CA LYS A 160 3.65 27.65 5.42
C LYS A 160 4.93 26.94 5.84
N MET A 161 5.07 26.74 7.15
CA MET A 161 6.27 26.14 7.74
C MET A 161 6.22 24.62 7.75
N LYS A 162 5.05 24.01 7.47
CA LYS A 162 4.80 22.57 7.52
C LYS A 162 5.23 21.93 8.84
N THR A 163 5.06 22.69 9.92
CA THR A 163 5.36 22.28 11.30
C THR A 163 4.08 22.24 12.11
N ARG A 164 4.10 21.51 13.23
CA ARG A 164 2.95 21.39 14.12
C ARG A 164 3.31 21.74 15.55
N THR A 165 2.32 22.25 16.29
CA THR A 165 2.36 22.39 17.75
C THR A 165 1.29 21.49 18.34
N ALA A 166 1.68 20.63 19.28
CA ALA A 166 0.76 19.77 20.02
C ALA A 166 0.59 20.31 21.45
N ILE A 167 -0.65 20.58 21.83
CA ILE A 167 -1.04 20.94 23.20
C ILE A 167 -1.85 19.77 23.74
N TYR A 168 -1.19 18.88 24.46
CA TYR A 168 -1.82 17.68 25.00
C TYR A 168 -2.41 17.94 26.39
N GLN A 169 -3.58 17.35 26.65
CA GLN A 169 -4.20 17.33 27.97
C GLN A 169 -4.33 15.87 28.41
N PRO A 170 -3.60 15.43 29.46
CA PRO A 170 -3.68 14.05 29.92
C PRO A 170 -5.09 13.73 30.43
N GLY A 171 -5.49 12.48 30.18
CA GLY A 171 -6.69 11.89 30.77
C GLY A 171 -6.57 11.82 32.29
N HIS A 172 -7.69 11.95 32.97
CA HIS A 172 -7.75 11.92 34.42
C HIS A 172 -9.02 11.19 34.87
N PRO A 173 -8.97 10.28 35.84
CA PRO A 173 -7.77 9.77 36.51
C PRO A 173 -6.90 8.89 35.59
N PRO A 174 -5.57 8.80 35.82
CA PRO A 174 -4.69 7.94 35.02
C PRO A 174 -5.04 6.46 35.20
N LEU A 175 -4.52 5.61 34.31
CA LEU A 175 -4.65 4.16 34.43
C LEU A 175 -3.75 3.63 35.54
N MET A 176 -4.35 3.02 36.55
CA MET A 176 -3.63 2.44 37.69
C MET A 176 -3.55 0.91 37.59
N PRO A 177 -2.46 0.27 38.07
CA PRO A 177 -2.30 -1.18 37.97
C PRO A 177 -3.43 -1.97 38.62
N ALA A 178 -4.02 -1.45 39.71
CA ALA A 178 -5.10 -2.10 40.45
C ALA A 178 -6.42 -2.20 39.66
N GLU A 179 -6.58 -1.39 38.60
CA GLU A 179 -7.78 -1.38 37.76
C GLU A 179 -7.76 -2.52 36.72
N ILE A 180 -6.61 -3.16 36.51
CA ILE A 180 -6.47 -4.30 35.61
C ILE A 180 -6.48 -5.58 36.45
N SER A 181 -7.54 -6.38 36.32
CA SER A 181 -7.61 -7.67 36.97
C SER A 181 -6.53 -8.63 36.43
N LYS A 182 -6.02 -9.52 37.28
CA LYS A 182 -5.05 -10.55 36.85
C LYS A 182 -5.59 -11.41 35.70
N ALA A 183 -6.89 -11.67 35.67
CA ALA A 183 -7.54 -12.43 34.60
C ALA A 183 -7.53 -11.65 33.28
N ASN A 184 -7.88 -10.35 33.32
CA ASN A 184 -7.88 -9.50 32.13
C ASN A 184 -6.46 -9.32 31.57
N LEU A 185 -5.47 -9.06 32.44
CA LEU A 185 -4.07 -8.98 32.02
C LEU A 185 -3.60 -10.29 31.39
N SER A 186 -3.96 -11.42 32.00
CA SER A 186 -3.60 -12.74 31.47
C SER A 186 -4.22 -13.01 30.10
N SER A 187 -5.49 -12.65 29.92
CA SER A 187 -6.24 -12.80 28.68
C SER A 187 -5.71 -11.86 27.59
N ALA A 188 -5.39 -10.61 27.93
CA ALA A 188 -4.81 -9.64 27.00
C ALA A 188 -3.51 -10.19 26.37
N LEU A 189 -2.62 -10.73 27.21
CA LEU A 189 -1.32 -11.27 26.81
C LEU A 189 -1.37 -12.69 26.23
N GLU A 190 -2.54 -13.35 26.18
CA GLU A 190 -2.65 -14.71 25.67
C GLU A 190 -2.38 -14.78 24.16
N GLY A 191 -1.39 -15.57 23.76
CA GLY A 191 -0.97 -15.71 22.37
C GLY A 191 -0.18 -14.52 21.81
N ALA A 192 0.07 -13.47 22.61
CA ALA A 192 0.78 -12.29 22.19
C ALA A 192 2.23 -12.59 21.78
N LYS A 193 2.66 -12.03 20.64
CA LYS A 193 4.03 -12.18 20.11
C LYS A 193 4.93 -10.99 20.41
N LEU A 194 4.34 -9.86 20.77
CA LEU A 194 5.04 -8.62 21.09
C LEU A 194 4.12 -7.75 21.97
N VAL A 195 4.71 -7.07 22.95
CA VAL A 195 4.04 -6.02 23.71
C VAL A 195 4.71 -4.68 23.42
N TYR A 196 3.90 -3.67 23.09
CA TYR A 196 4.32 -2.32 22.76
C TYR A 196 3.96 -1.35 23.90
N PHE A 197 4.90 -0.47 24.24
CA PHE A 197 4.71 0.61 25.21
C PHE A 197 5.18 1.94 24.63
N ASP A 198 4.38 2.99 24.79
CA ASP A 198 4.72 4.38 24.45
C ASP A 198 5.35 5.16 25.63
N GLY A 199 5.51 4.51 26.79
CA GLY A 199 6.03 5.13 28.00
C GLY A 199 5.02 5.90 28.85
N LEU A 200 3.76 6.00 28.43
CA LEU A 200 2.69 6.59 29.22
C LEU A 200 2.13 5.57 30.23
N SER A 201 1.51 6.07 31.31
CA SER A 201 0.97 5.24 32.39
C SER A 201 2.01 4.27 32.98
N LEU A 202 3.23 4.76 33.22
CA LEU A 202 4.43 3.98 33.55
C LEU A 202 4.21 2.91 34.64
N LYS A 203 3.49 3.23 35.72
CA LYS A 203 3.18 2.26 36.80
C LYS A 203 2.46 1.02 36.28
N THR A 204 1.51 1.21 35.37
CA THR A 204 0.77 0.12 34.74
C THR A 204 1.62 -0.56 33.67
N ALA A 205 2.34 0.22 32.85
CA ALA A 205 3.26 -0.32 31.85
C ALA A 205 4.27 -1.30 32.47
N LEU A 206 4.85 -0.98 33.63
CA LEU A 206 5.78 -1.86 34.35
C LEU A 206 5.14 -3.20 34.75
N VAL A 207 3.91 -3.19 35.28
CA VAL A 207 3.20 -4.43 35.65
C VAL A 207 2.89 -5.29 34.43
N VAL A 208 2.50 -4.68 33.31
CA VAL A 208 2.27 -5.39 32.05
C VAL A 208 3.58 -5.95 31.49
N ALA A 209 4.68 -5.18 31.55
CA ALA A 209 6.00 -5.57 31.09
C ALA A 209 6.62 -6.71 31.93
N GLU A 210 6.42 -6.70 33.24
CA GLU A 210 6.83 -7.79 34.14
C GLU A 210 6.12 -9.10 33.77
N GLU A 211 4.80 -9.06 33.55
CA GLU A 211 4.04 -10.24 33.16
C GLU A 211 4.39 -10.72 31.73
N ALA A 212 4.64 -9.79 30.80
CA ALA A 212 5.11 -10.13 29.46
C ALA A 212 6.49 -10.81 29.50
N SER A 213 7.41 -10.27 30.31
CA SER A 213 8.75 -10.83 30.54
C SER A 213 8.67 -12.22 31.17
N ARG A 214 7.80 -12.41 32.18
CA ARG A 214 7.55 -13.72 32.81
C ARG A 214 7.06 -14.78 31.80
N ARG A 215 6.35 -14.36 30.75
CA ARG A 215 5.87 -15.20 29.65
C ARG A 215 6.86 -15.33 28.49
N ASN A 216 8.02 -14.69 28.57
CA ASN A 216 9.01 -14.57 27.48
C ASN A 216 8.43 -13.94 26.21
N ILE A 217 7.49 -12.99 26.35
CA ILE A 217 6.97 -12.21 25.23
C ILE A 217 7.93 -11.03 25.01
N PRO A 218 8.46 -10.84 23.79
CA PRO A 218 9.30 -9.69 23.48
C PRO A 218 8.60 -8.36 23.76
N ILE A 219 9.38 -7.36 24.15
CA ILE A 219 8.89 -6.01 24.48
C ILE A 219 9.51 -4.99 23.54
N LEU A 220 8.67 -4.16 22.93
CA LEU A 220 9.05 -2.97 22.18
C LEU A 220 8.68 -1.73 22.99
N VAL A 221 9.66 -0.84 23.21
CA VAL A 221 9.44 0.44 23.87
C VAL A 221 9.70 1.56 22.86
N ASP A 222 8.72 2.44 22.69
CA ASP A 222 8.93 3.75 22.10
C ASP A 222 9.41 4.70 23.19
N ALA A 223 10.66 5.12 23.05
CA ALA A 223 11.44 5.79 24.07
C ALA A 223 11.52 7.28 23.78
N GLU A 224 10.76 8.03 24.56
CA GLU A 224 10.81 9.49 24.66
C GLU A 224 11.31 9.93 26.05
N MET A 225 11.43 11.24 26.27
CA MET A 225 11.85 11.78 27.57
C MET A 225 10.86 11.36 28.66
N GLY A 226 11.21 10.32 29.42
CA GLY A 226 10.33 9.64 30.36
C GLY A 226 10.34 10.23 31.77
N GLU A 227 9.34 9.81 32.55
CA GLU A 227 9.25 10.05 33.99
C GLU A 227 10.24 9.17 34.78
N GLU A 228 10.44 9.50 36.06
CA GLU A 228 11.28 8.70 36.96
C GLU A 228 10.85 7.22 36.97
N GLY A 229 11.80 6.31 36.71
CA GLY A 229 11.55 4.86 36.63
C GLY A 229 11.38 4.29 35.22
N PHE A 230 11.41 5.11 34.17
CA PHE A 230 11.35 4.65 32.77
C PHE A 230 12.46 3.65 32.41
N ASP A 231 13.65 3.80 33.01
CA ASP A 231 14.78 2.87 32.83
C ASP A 231 14.43 1.42 33.21
N ASN A 232 13.51 1.21 34.15
CA ASN A 232 13.06 -0.14 34.51
C ASN A 232 12.32 -0.80 33.35
N LEU A 233 11.52 -0.03 32.59
CA LEU A 233 10.82 -0.51 31.41
C LEU A 233 11.82 -0.81 30.28
N LEU A 234 12.78 0.09 30.04
CA LEU A 234 13.85 -0.13 29.05
C LEU A 234 14.73 -1.33 29.35
N ASN A 235 15.03 -1.62 30.62
CA ASN A 235 15.80 -2.79 31.02
C ASN A 235 15.12 -4.12 30.65
N MET A 236 13.79 -4.14 30.59
CA MET A 236 13.00 -5.30 30.15
C MET A 236 12.80 -5.36 28.63
N ALA A 237 13.10 -4.27 27.92
CA ALA A 237 12.86 -4.17 26.48
C ALA A 237 13.74 -5.13 25.68
N SER A 238 13.14 -5.76 24.69
CA SER A 238 13.86 -6.50 23.64
C SER A 238 14.26 -5.59 22.48
N TYR A 239 13.46 -4.54 22.25
CA TYR A 239 13.59 -3.60 21.15
C TYR A 239 13.27 -2.19 21.63
N ALA A 240 13.96 -1.18 21.09
CA ALA A 240 13.64 0.22 21.34
C ALA A 240 13.58 1.01 20.03
N VAL A 241 12.59 1.89 19.94
CA VAL A 241 12.52 2.95 18.93
C VAL A 241 12.59 4.28 19.67
N CYS A 242 13.34 5.24 19.15
CA CYS A 242 13.61 6.49 19.84
C CYS A 242 13.42 7.67 18.89
N SER A 243 13.01 8.81 19.44
CA SER A 243 13.10 10.09 18.73
C SER A 243 14.56 10.56 18.63
N ALA A 244 14.87 11.38 17.62
CA ALA A 244 16.22 11.89 17.33
C ALA A 244 16.98 12.52 18.51
N LYS A 245 16.28 13.01 19.54
CA LYS A 245 16.92 13.68 20.70
C LYS A 245 17.19 12.74 21.87
N TYR A 246 16.51 11.59 21.93
CA TYR A 246 16.50 10.76 23.13
C TYR A 246 17.83 10.02 23.39
N PRO A 247 18.43 9.28 22.43
CA PRO A 247 19.59 8.44 22.71
C PRO A 247 20.80 9.22 23.26
N GLN A 248 21.12 10.38 22.67
CA GLN A 248 22.25 11.20 23.13
C GLN A 248 21.98 11.84 24.49
N ALA A 249 20.74 12.26 24.76
CA ALA A 249 20.37 12.81 26.06
C ALA A 249 20.42 11.75 27.18
N TRP A 250 19.98 10.52 26.89
CA TRP A 250 20.00 9.42 27.85
C TRP A 250 21.44 8.92 28.13
N THR A 251 22.28 8.82 27.09
CA THR A 251 23.65 8.26 27.21
C THR A 251 24.75 9.27 27.51
N ASN A 252 24.51 10.56 27.27
CA ASN A 252 25.55 11.60 27.17
C ASN A 252 26.64 11.31 26.10
N ALA A 253 26.36 10.47 25.10
CA ALA A 253 27.32 10.12 24.07
C ALA A 253 27.52 11.28 23.06
N PRO A 254 28.74 11.42 22.50
CA PRO A 254 29.11 12.56 21.66
C PRO A 254 28.44 12.57 20.28
N SER A 255 27.93 11.42 19.82
CA SER A 255 27.28 11.28 18.52
C SER A 255 26.12 10.27 18.58
N MET A 256 25.22 10.32 17.60
CA MET A 256 24.10 9.38 17.50
C MET A 256 24.56 7.90 17.37
N PRO A 257 25.52 7.55 16.50
CA PRO A 257 26.01 6.16 16.42
C PRO A 257 26.67 5.69 17.72
N SER A 258 27.43 6.57 18.41
CA SER A 258 28.01 6.28 19.72
C SER A 258 26.94 6.09 20.81
N ALA A 259 25.84 6.86 20.76
CA ALA A 259 24.71 6.70 21.66
C ALA A 259 24.05 5.32 21.48
N LEU A 260 23.86 4.87 20.24
CA LEU A 260 23.31 3.55 19.96
C LEU A 260 24.19 2.42 20.50
N VAL A 261 25.51 2.53 20.38
CA VAL A 261 26.46 1.58 20.99
C VAL A 261 26.32 1.60 22.51
N SER A 262 26.27 2.79 23.13
CA SER A 262 26.10 2.95 24.59
C SER A 262 24.80 2.32 25.10
N MET A 263 23.68 2.52 24.39
CA MET A 263 22.40 1.89 24.72
C MET A 263 22.48 0.37 24.68
N LEU A 264 23.01 -0.21 23.60
CA LEU A 264 23.15 -1.66 23.50
C LEU A 264 24.15 -2.22 24.53
N VAL A 265 25.24 -1.52 24.84
CA VAL A 265 26.18 -1.96 25.88
C VAL A 265 25.51 -1.96 27.26
N THR A 266 24.74 -0.92 27.57
CA THR A 266 24.09 -0.74 28.88
C THR A 266 22.88 -1.65 29.06
N LEU A 267 22.12 -1.91 27.98
CA LEU A 267 20.88 -2.68 27.99
C LEU A 267 21.10 -4.03 27.26
N PRO A 268 21.55 -5.09 27.96
CA PRO A 268 21.96 -6.34 27.32
C PRO A 268 20.79 -7.09 26.64
N ASN A 269 19.56 -6.86 27.09
CA ASN A 269 18.35 -7.46 26.52
C ASN A 269 17.96 -6.85 25.17
N LEU A 270 18.41 -5.62 24.88
CA LEU A 270 18.14 -4.98 23.61
C LEU A 270 18.88 -5.68 22.47
N LYS A 271 18.08 -6.13 21.51
CA LYS A 271 18.52 -6.76 20.27
C LYS A 271 18.78 -5.70 19.19
N PHE A 272 18.00 -4.63 19.18
CA PHE A 272 18.26 -3.47 18.33
C PHE A 272 17.70 -2.19 18.93
N VAL A 273 18.22 -1.07 18.44
CA VAL A 273 17.69 0.27 18.68
C VAL A 273 17.54 1.01 17.36
N ILE A 274 16.39 1.63 17.14
CA ILE A 274 16.10 2.49 15.99
C ILE A 274 15.95 3.93 16.46
N VAL A 275 16.43 4.88 15.68
CA VAL A 275 16.18 6.30 15.87
C VAL A 275 15.49 6.87 14.63
N THR A 276 14.32 7.45 14.83
CA THR A 276 13.60 8.19 13.77
C THR A 276 14.18 9.61 13.67
N LEU A 277 14.49 10.02 12.44
CA LEU A 277 15.16 11.30 12.13
C LEU A 277 14.27 12.25 11.31
N GLY A 278 12.97 11.97 11.22
CA GLY A 278 12.02 12.75 10.42
C GLY A 278 12.30 12.63 8.92
N GLU A 279 12.43 13.76 8.23
CA GLU A 279 12.72 13.82 6.78
C GLU A 279 14.08 13.19 6.40
N GLU A 280 15.01 13.07 7.35
CA GLU A 280 16.30 12.41 7.11
C GLU A 280 16.24 10.88 7.20
N GLY A 281 15.06 10.31 7.49
CA GLY A 281 14.81 8.87 7.57
C GLY A 281 15.07 8.28 8.95
N CYS A 282 15.90 7.26 9.05
CA CYS A 282 16.21 6.59 10.32
C CYS A 282 17.61 6.00 10.37
N ILE A 283 18.12 5.78 11.58
CA ILE A 283 19.34 5.01 11.84
C ILE A 283 19.00 3.85 12.77
N MET A 284 19.54 2.66 12.49
CA MET A 284 19.37 1.49 13.35
C MET A 284 20.70 0.79 13.60
N LEU A 285 20.90 0.36 14.85
CA LEU A 285 21.98 -0.53 15.24
C LEU A 285 21.40 -1.84 15.76
N GLN A 286 21.75 -2.95 15.08
CA GLN A 286 21.34 -4.30 15.44
C GLN A 286 22.50 -5.05 16.09
N ARG A 287 22.24 -5.69 17.24
CA ARG A 287 23.16 -6.66 17.84
C ARG A 287 23.06 -7.99 17.09
N VAL A 288 24.22 -8.59 16.77
CA VAL A 288 24.31 -9.94 16.20
C VAL A 288 25.09 -10.83 17.16
N GLN A 289 24.46 -11.91 17.61
CA GLN A 289 25.11 -12.96 18.42
C GLN A 289 25.68 -14.01 17.47
N ASN A 290 26.92 -13.81 17.03
CA ASN A 290 27.62 -14.81 16.21
C ASN A 290 29.08 -14.92 16.67
N ASP A 291 29.50 -16.13 17.04
CA ASP A 291 30.82 -16.40 17.65
C ASP A 291 31.98 -16.18 16.66
N GLU A 292 31.71 -16.27 15.35
CA GLU A 292 32.71 -16.05 14.28
C GLU A 292 33.14 -14.58 14.14
N VAL A 293 32.38 -13.64 14.70
CA VAL A 293 32.63 -12.18 14.59
C VAL A 293 33.67 -11.71 15.63
N ALA A 294 33.95 -12.52 16.66
CA ALA A 294 34.86 -12.17 17.74
C ALA A 294 36.31 -11.89 17.26
N SER A 295 36.71 -12.43 16.10
CA SER A 295 38.03 -12.26 15.49
C SER A 295 38.17 -11.09 14.50
N LEU A 296 37.11 -10.31 14.25
CA LEU A 296 37.19 -9.15 13.36
C LEU A 296 37.83 -7.93 14.06
N GLU A 297 38.60 -7.15 13.31
CA GLU A 297 39.11 -5.85 13.77
C GLU A 297 37.95 -4.90 14.08
N ALA A 298 38.06 -4.14 15.16
CA ALA A 298 37.05 -3.18 15.56
C ALA A 298 37.04 -1.99 14.59
N MET A 299 35.87 -1.67 14.04
CA MET A 299 35.64 -0.48 13.22
C MET A 299 34.96 0.58 14.08
N ASN A 300 35.47 1.82 14.02
CA ASN A 300 34.82 2.94 14.68
C ASN A 300 33.40 3.15 14.10
N VAL A 301 32.40 3.23 14.97
CA VAL A 301 30.98 3.28 14.57
C VAL A 301 30.63 4.55 13.80
N ASP A 302 31.23 5.70 14.13
CA ASP A 302 31.02 6.96 13.42
C ASP A 302 31.63 6.94 12.01
N GLN A 303 32.79 6.29 11.84
CA GLN A 303 33.39 6.06 10.51
C GLN A 303 32.53 5.12 9.66
N CYS A 304 31.96 4.08 10.28
CA CYS A 304 31.02 3.18 9.61
C CYS A 304 29.78 3.95 9.13
N PHE A 305 29.19 4.76 10.01
CA PHE A 305 28.05 5.62 9.69
C PHE A 305 28.35 6.59 8.54
N ALA A 306 29.50 7.29 8.60
CA ALA A 306 29.92 8.20 7.53
C ALA A 306 30.08 7.49 6.18
N SER A 307 30.62 6.27 6.18
CA SER A 307 30.74 5.46 4.96
C SER A 307 29.38 5.04 4.39
N LEU A 308 28.42 4.70 5.26
CA LEU A 308 27.06 4.37 4.83
C LEU A 308 26.32 5.59 4.29
N ASN A 309 26.43 6.75 4.95
CA ASN A 309 25.81 7.99 4.48
C ASN A 309 26.31 8.42 3.09
N GLN A 310 27.57 8.18 2.75
CA GLN A 310 28.10 8.46 1.40
C GLN A 310 27.52 7.53 0.33
N LYS A 311 27.02 6.35 0.72
CA LYS A 311 26.41 5.37 -0.18
C LYS A 311 24.89 5.55 -0.31
N ARG A 312 24.33 6.50 0.43
CA ARG A 312 22.91 6.86 0.40
C ARG A 312 22.61 7.54 -0.94
N ASP A 313 21.67 7.01 -1.71
CA ASP A 313 21.20 7.67 -2.92
C ASP A 313 20.09 8.67 -2.55
N CYS A 314 20.45 9.94 -2.42
CA CYS A 314 19.50 11.03 -2.16
C CYS A 314 18.90 11.61 -3.44
N SER A 315 19.22 11.08 -4.62
CA SER A 315 18.72 11.59 -5.91
C SER A 315 17.39 10.95 -6.32
N VAL A 316 16.99 9.88 -5.64
CA VAL A 316 15.74 9.17 -5.86
C VAL A 316 14.64 9.72 -4.94
N THR A 317 13.42 9.83 -5.45
CA THR A 317 12.28 10.34 -4.70
C THR A 317 11.72 9.35 -3.69
N TYR A 318 12.05 8.06 -3.82
CA TYR A 318 11.57 6.97 -2.94
C TYR A 318 12.55 6.65 -1.79
N ALA A 319 12.00 6.15 -0.68
CA ALA A 319 12.78 5.73 0.48
C ALA A 319 13.73 4.54 0.17
N SER A 320 14.93 4.55 0.75
CA SER A 320 15.99 3.56 0.51
C SER A 320 16.68 3.19 1.83
N CYS A 321 17.39 2.06 1.88
CA CYS A 321 18.18 1.67 3.04
C CYS A 321 19.53 1.11 2.61
N VAL A 322 20.58 1.47 3.35
CA VAL A 322 21.92 0.88 3.22
C VAL A 322 22.33 0.23 4.53
N SER A 323 23.01 -0.92 4.45
CA SER A 323 23.48 -1.70 5.60
C SER A 323 24.97 -1.94 5.53
N SER A 324 25.63 -1.95 6.69
CA SER A 324 26.94 -2.56 6.83
C SER A 324 26.84 -4.10 6.77
N PRO A 325 27.94 -4.81 6.46
CA PRO A 325 28.06 -6.21 6.86
C PRO A 325 28.06 -6.32 8.40
N VAL A 326 28.05 -7.55 8.93
CA VAL A 326 28.26 -7.76 10.37
C VAL A 326 29.69 -7.33 10.71
N LEU A 327 29.83 -6.40 11.64
CA LEU A 327 31.10 -5.81 12.07
C LEU A 327 31.19 -5.80 13.58
N LYS A 328 32.42 -5.74 14.10
CA LYS A 328 32.68 -5.33 15.47
C LYS A 328 32.77 -3.81 15.50
N LEU A 329 31.74 -3.15 16.02
CA LEU A 329 31.61 -1.69 16.04
C LEU A 329 32.05 -1.15 17.40
N GLU A 330 32.99 -0.20 17.39
CA GLU A 330 33.52 0.45 18.59
C GLU A 330 33.08 1.91 18.67
N ALA A 331 32.65 2.32 19.87
CA ALA A 331 32.51 3.72 20.24
C ALA A 331 33.55 4.05 21.30
N HIS A 332 34.45 4.99 20.99
CA HIS A 332 35.62 5.30 21.84
C HIS A 332 35.22 5.70 23.26
N GLY A 333 35.77 4.99 24.25
CA GLY A 333 35.50 5.25 25.67
C GLY A 333 34.15 4.74 26.18
N ILE A 334 33.34 4.11 25.32
CA ILE A 334 32.00 3.58 25.66
C ILE A 334 32.03 2.05 25.66
N GLY A 335 32.45 1.44 24.55
CA GLY A 335 32.47 -0.01 24.43
C GLY A 335 32.41 -0.50 22.99
N THR A 336 32.22 -1.82 22.85
CA THR A 336 32.14 -2.49 21.54
C THR A 336 30.90 -3.36 21.45
N ILE A 337 30.34 -3.46 20.24
CA ILE A 337 29.18 -4.29 19.93
C ILE A 337 29.40 -5.03 18.61
N ASN A 338 29.06 -6.31 18.56
CA ASN A 338 29.00 -7.04 17.30
C ASN A 338 27.63 -6.81 16.68
N GLY A 339 27.59 -6.27 15.47
CA GLY A 339 26.33 -5.82 14.91
C GLY A 339 26.36 -5.35 13.46
N LYS A 340 25.19 -4.97 12.99
CA LYS A 340 24.99 -4.28 11.70
C LYS A 340 24.51 -2.86 12.00
N LEU A 341 25.09 -1.88 11.30
CA LEU A 341 24.59 -0.51 11.28
C LEU A 341 23.84 -0.28 9.98
N LEU A 342 22.64 0.29 10.08
CA LEU A 342 21.78 0.55 8.94
C LEU A 342 21.30 1.99 8.95
N VAL A 343 21.17 2.57 7.75
CA VAL A 343 20.71 3.95 7.54
C VAL A 343 19.63 3.93 6.45
N GLY A 344 18.45 4.43 6.78
CA GLY A 344 17.33 4.59 5.87
C GLY A 344 17.10 6.06 5.50
N THR A 345 16.67 6.33 4.26
CA THR A 345 16.12 7.63 3.84
C THR A 345 14.60 7.64 3.96
N ALA A 346 14.02 8.81 4.22
CA ALA A 346 12.59 9.03 4.01
C ALA A 346 12.32 9.32 2.52
N GLU A 347 11.05 9.20 2.12
CA GLU A 347 10.57 9.66 0.82
C GLU A 347 10.64 11.19 0.74
N THR A 348 10.98 11.73 -0.44
CA THR A 348 10.96 13.19 -0.65
C THR A 348 9.57 13.61 -1.10
N ILE A 349 8.80 14.18 -0.17
CA ILE A 349 7.42 14.62 -0.45
C ILE A 349 7.43 16.08 -0.89
N PRO A 350 6.81 16.43 -2.04
CA PRO A 350 6.66 17.81 -2.46
C PRO A 350 5.98 18.66 -1.37
N PRO A 351 6.46 19.87 -1.07
CA PRO A 351 5.85 20.73 -0.05
C PRO A 351 4.36 21.03 -0.28
N SER A 352 3.87 20.92 -1.52
CA SER A 352 2.45 21.04 -1.88
C SER A 352 1.60 19.86 -1.42
N GLU A 353 2.20 18.67 -1.29
CA GLU A 353 1.54 17.41 -0.92
C GLU A 353 1.68 17.10 0.59
N LEU A 354 2.64 17.75 1.26
CA LEU A 354 2.82 17.64 2.70
C LEU A 354 1.70 18.40 3.44
N VAL A 355 0.70 17.65 3.91
CA VAL A 355 -0.48 18.18 4.62
C VAL A 355 -0.28 18.11 6.15
N ASP A 356 0.07 16.94 6.68
CA ASP A 356 0.31 16.69 8.11
C ASP A 356 1.31 15.54 8.31
N THR A 357 2.09 15.59 9.40
CA THR A 357 3.04 14.56 9.81
C THR A 357 2.63 13.85 11.11
N THR A 358 1.46 14.17 11.68
CA THR A 358 0.98 13.68 12.99
C THR A 358 0.78 12.17 12.99
N GLY A 359 1.62 11.41 13.69
CA GLY A 359 1.48 9.95 13.76
C GLY A 359 2.34 9.17 12.76
N ALA A 360 3.17 9.84 11.95
CA ALA A 360 4.14 9.17 11.09
C ALA A 360 5.12 8.27 11.88
N GLY A 361 5.48 8.70 13.09
CA GLY A 361 6.28 7.91 14.04
C GLY A 361 5.52 6.69 14.59
N ASP A 362 4.28 6.88 15.04
CA ASP A 362 3.45 5.79 15.58
C ASP A 362 3.15 4.74 14.51
N ALA A 363 2.96 5.21 13.29
CA ALA A 363 2.71 4.33 12.19
C ALA A 363 4.01 3.56 11.84
N PHE A 364 5.22 4.18 11.93
CA PHE A 364 6.52 3.48 11.96
C PHE A 364 6.57 2.38 13.00
N ILE A 365 6.09 2.63 14.21
CA ILE A 365 5.93 1.58 15.21
C ILE A 365 5.01 0.47 14.71
N GLY A 366 3.83 0.79 14.15
CA GLY A 366 2.90 -0.20 13.58
C GLY A 366 3.55 -1.14 12.56
N ALA A 367 4.41 -0.62 11.69
CA ALA A 367 5.20 -1.42 10.76
C ALA A 367 6.27 -2.30 11.46
N VAL A 368 6.89 -1.81 12.54
CA VAL A 368 7.76 -2.64 13.42
C VAL A 368 6.95 -3.78 14.06
N LEU A 369 5.71 -3.53 14.50
CA LEU A 369 4.85 -4.56 15.10
C LEU A 369 4.55 -5.70 14.11
N TYR A 370 4.42 -5.37 12.82
CA TYR A 370 4.08 -6.31 11.75
C TYR A 370 5.22 -7.24 11.32
N ASP A 371 6.49 -6.92 11.61
CA ASP A 371 7.64 -7.78 11.26
C ASP A 371 7.79 -7.95 9.72
N MET A 372 7.72 -6.83 8.99
CA MET A 372 7.75 -6.78 7.51
C MET A 372 9.19 -6.76 6.96
N PRO A 373 9.55 -7.58 5.95
CA PRO A 373 10.79 -7.43 5.22
C PRO A 373 10.73 -6.20 4.31
N PRO A 374 11.65 -5.27 4.51
CA PRO A 374 12.00 -4.20 3.59
C PRO A 374 11.73 -4.29 2.08
N VAL A 375 12.20 -5.36 1.45
CA VAL A 375 12.28 -5.48 0.00
C VAL A 375 10.90 -5.81 -0.61
N ILE A 376 9.93 -6.22 0.22
CA ILE A 376 8.53 -6.43 -0.19
C ILE A 376 7.67 -5.17 0.04
N MET A 377 8.18 -4.08 0.60
CA MET A 377 7.36 -2.87 0.75
C MET A 377 7.22 -2.07 -0.57
N LEU A 378 7.99 -2.41 -1.60
CA LEU A 378 8.00 -1.72 -2.91
C LEU A 378 6.76 -1.88 -3.82
N PRO A 379 5.87 -2.89 -3.68
CA PRO A 379 4.61 -2.91 -4.43
C PRO A 379 3.56 -1.93 -3.89
N PHE A 380 3.58 -1.59 -2.59
CA PHE A 380 2.63 -0.63 -1.99
C PHE A 380 2.84 0.81 -2.48
N ALA A 381 3.99 1.13 -3.07
CA ALA A 381 4.24 2.40 -3.73
C ALA A 381 4.18 2.30 -5.27
N ALA A 382 3.73 1.16 -5.82
CA ALA A 382 3.64 1.01 -7.27
C ALA A 382 2.61 1.99 -7.82
N GLN A 383 3.10 3.00 -8.52
CA GLN A 383 2.26 3.94 -9.22
C GLN A 383 1.61 3.21 -10.40
N VAL A 384 0.30 3.05 -10.35
CA VAL A 384 -0.49 2.41 -11.40
C VAL A 384 -1.21 3.51 -12.18
N LEU A 385 -1.06 3.53 -13.50
CA LEU A 385 -1.85 4.44 -14.34
C LEU A 385 -3.00 3.67 -14.97
N GLY A 386 -4.22 3.99 -14.59
CA GLY A 386 -5.41 3.48 -15.24
C GLY A 386 -5.96 4.43 -16.29
N CYS A 387 -6.46 3.87 -17.38
CA CYS A 387 -7.19 4.58 -18.43
C CYS A 387 -8.49 3.86 -18.74
N GLY A 388 -9.63 4.53 -18.53
CA GLY A 388 -10.91 3.88 -18.80
C GLY A 388 -12.13 4.64 -18.33
N GLY A 389 -13.25 3.94 -18.26
CA GLY A 389 -14.55 4.52 -17.92
C GLY A 389 -14.75 4.71 -16.42
N VAL A 390 -15.28 5.89 -16.07
CA VAL A 390 -15.95 6.17 -14.79
C VAL A 390 -17.41 6.49 -15.06
N SER A 391 -18.30 6.11 -14.15
CA SER A 391 -19.73 6.44 -14.25
C SER A 391 -20.34 6.68 -12.88
N VAL A 392 -21.55 7.22 -12.85
CA VAL A 392 -22.45 7.14 -11.70
C VAL A 392 -23.47 6.04 -11.94
N ASP A 393 -23.63 5.12 -10.99
CA ASP A 393 -24.60 4.04 -11.08
C ASP A 393 -25.81 4.31 -10.16
N TYR A 394 -26.99 4.32 -10.76
CA TYR A 394 -28.30 4.39 -10.12
C TYR A 394 -28.83 2.97 -9.92
N LEU A 395 -28.57 2.40 -8.75
CA LEU A 395 -28.92 1.03 -8.43
C LEU A 395 -30.30 0.96 -7.77
N ALA A 396 -31.26 0.31 -8.43
CA ALA A 396 -32.59 0.04 -7.90
C ALA A 396 -32.80 -1.48 -7.76
N VAL A 397 -33.10 -1.93 -6.55
CA VAL A 397 -33.54 -3.32 -6.31
C VAL A 397 -35.05 -3.37 -6.43
N VAL A 398 -35.57 -4.36 -7.15
CA VAL A 398 -37.00 -4.61 -7.36
C VAL A 398 -37.36 -6.04 -6.96
N ALA A 399 -38.63 -6.28 -6.62
CA ALA A 399 -39.08 -7.63 -6.27
C ALA A 399 -38.89 -8.61 -7.43
N SER A 400 -39.30 -8.19 -8.63
CA SER A 400 -39.12 -8.89 -9.90
C SER A 400 -39.04 -7.83 -11.02
N PHE A 401 -38.46 -8.17 -12.17
CA PHE A 401 -38.46 -7.25 -13.30
C PHE A 401 -39.87 -6.82 -13.74
N PRO A 402 -40.04 -5.54 -14.15
CA PRO A 402 -41.31 -5.09 -14.71
C PRO A 402 -41.51 -5.70 -16.10
N LYS A 403 -42.76 -5.97 -16.47
CA LYS A 403 -43.13 -6.18 -17.86
C LYS A 403 -43.14 -4.83 -18.60
N PRO A 404 -43.11 -4.84 -19.94
CA PRO A 404 -43.37 -3.62 -20.71
C PRO A 404 -44.66 -2.93 -20.22
N ASP A 405 -44.60 -1.61 -20.05
CA ASP A 405 -45.67 -0.74 -19.52
C ASP A 405 -46.05 -0.91 -18.04
N ASP A 406 -45.36 -1.76 -17.28
CA ASP A 406 -45.56 -1.86 -15.83
C ASP A 406 -44.99 -0.65 -15.08
N LYS A 407 -45.67 -0.26 -14.00
CA LYS A 407 -45.16 0.66 -12.98
C LYS A 407 -44.95 -0.09 -11.67
N ILE A 408 -43.70 -0.37 -11.35
CA ILE A 408 -43.33 -1.06 -10.10
C ILE A 408 -42.63 -0.12 -9.12
N ARG A 409 -42.62 -0.51 -7.85
CA ARG A 409 -41.90 0.20 -6.78
C ARG A 409 -40.57 -0.52 -6.50
N SER A 410 -39.48 0.22 -6.38
CA SER A 410 -38.21 -0.33 -5.89
C SER A 410 -38.27 -0.64 -4.40
N THR A 411 -37.60 -1.73 -4.00
CA THR A 411 -37.43 -2.14 -2.60
C THR A 411 -36.27 -1.39 -1.95
N SER A 412 -35.23 -1.06 -2.71
CA SER A 412 -34.15 -0.17 -2.28
C SER A 412 -33.60 0.62 -3.47
N PHE A 413 -33.00 1.77 -3.19
CA PHE A 413 -32.37 2.63 -4.19
C PHE A 413 -31.06 3.18 -3.65
N GLN A 414 -30.02 3.18 -4.47
CA GLN A 414 -28.68 3.69 -4.16
C GLN A 414 -28.12 4.44 -5.36
N VAL A 415 -27.36 5.50 -5.08
CA VAL A 415 -26.56 6.21 -6.08
C VAL A 415 -25.12 6.06 -5.63
N GLN A 416 -24.29 5.56 -6.53
CA GLN A 416 -22.90 5.25 -6.24
C GLN A 416 -22.02 5.56 -7.45
N GLY A 417 -20.72 5.65 -7.25
CA GLY A 417 -19.78 5.50 -8.34
C GLY A 417 -19.95 4.17 -9.11
N GLY A 418 -19.46 4.13 -10.34
CA GLY A 418 -19.25 2.92 -11.13
C GLY A 418 -18.24 3.10 -12.26
N GLY A 419 -18.27 2.18 -13.22
CA GLY A 419 -17.33 2.13 -14.33
C GLY A 419 -16.10 1.28 -13.98
N ASN A 420 -15.62 0.52 -14.97
CA ASN A 420 -14.63 -0.52 -14.74
C ASN A 420 -13.31 0.06 -14.21
N ALA A 421 -12.80 1.13 -14.82
CA ALA A 421 -11.60 1.79 -14.32
C ALA A 421 -11.81 2.49 -12.98
N GLY A 422 -12.95 3.15 -12.77
CA GLY A 422 -13.29 3.71 -11.45
C GLY A 422 -13.26 2.64 -10.36
N ASN A 423 -13.93 1.51 -10.57
CA ASN A 423 -13.98 0.40 -9.62
C ASN A 423 -12.62 -0.26 -9.39
N ALA A 424 -11.90 -0.60 -10.46
CA ALA A 424 -10.62 -1.30 -10.36
C ALA A 424 -9.55 -0.46 -9.66
N LEU A 425 -9.48 0.84 -9.99
CA LEU A 425 -8.53 1.75 -9.34
C LEU A 425 -8.95 2.11 -7.91
N THR A 426 -10.24 2.22 -7.61
CA THR A 426 -10.71 2.36 -6.23
C THR A 426 -10.33 1.14 -5.39
N CYS A 427 -10.51 -0.07 -5.94
CA CYS A 427 -10.05 -1.30 -5.29
C CYS A 427 -8.53 -1.28 -5.07
N ALA A 428 -7.75 -0.91 -6.11
CA ALA A 428 -6.30 -0.79 -6.01
C ALA A 428 -5.87 0.22 -4.94
N ALA A 429 -6.49 1.40 -4.88
CA ALA A 429 -6.21 2.42 -3.88
C ALA A 429 -6.52 1.93 -2.47
N ARG A 430 -7.68 1.30 -2.26
CA ARG A 430 -8.09 0.69 -0.99
C ARG A 430 -7.22 -0.51 -0.58
N LEU A 431 -6.52 -1.14 -1.53
CA LEU A 431 -5.50 -2.16 -1.29
C LEU A 431 -4.10 -1.56 -1.02
N GLY A 432 -3.98 -0.23 -1.04
CA GLY A 432 -2.77 0.50 -0.72
C GLY A 432 -1.86 0.79 -1.92
N LEU A 433 -2.32 0.64 -3.16
CA LEU A 433 -1.60 1.14 -4.34
C LEU A 433 -1.84 2.65 -4.53
N ASN A 434 -1.01 3.30 -5.37
CA ASN A 434 -1.14 4.72 -5.72
C ASN A 434 -1.65 4.89 -7.17
N PRO A 435 -2.96 4.69 -7.45
CA PRO A 435 -3.48 4.77 -8.79
C PRO A 435 -3.69 6.21 -9.26
N ARG A 436 -3.24 6.50 -10.48
CA ARG A 436 -3.60 7.67 -11.26
C ARG A 436 -4.67 7.29 -12.28
N LEU A 437 -5.65 8.17 -12.50
CA LEU A 437 -6.71 7.92 -13.47
C LEU A 437 -6.69 8.94 -14.61
N ILE A 438 -6.64 8.43 -15.84
CA ILE A 438 -7.01 9.18 -17.04
C ILE A 438 -8.42 8.74 -17.46
N SER A 439 -9.36 9.68 -17.39
CA SER A 439 -10.73 9.50 -17.87
C SER A 439 -11.32 10.85 -18.28
N LYS A 440 -12.58 10.86 -18.74
CA LYS A 440 -13.32 12.07 -19.09
C LYS A 440 -14.67 12.13 -18.40
N ILE A 441 -14.96 13.29 -17.84
CA ILE A 441 -16.21 13.64 -17.17
C ILE A 441 -16.67 15.04 -17.64
N ALA A 442 -17.89 15.43 -17.32
CA ALA A 442 -18.38 16.80 -17.53
C ALA A 442 -18.37 17.59 -16.22
N ASP A 443 -18.39 18.92 -16.30
CA ASP A 443 -18.56 19.84 -15.16
C ASP A 443 -20.02 19.86 -14.63
N ASP A 444 -20.63 18.69 -14.53
CA ASP A 444 -21.98 18.48 -14.02
C ASP A 444 -21.97 17.94 -12.58
N VAL A 445 -23.16 17.74 -12.01
CA VAL A 445 -23.31 17.20 -10.65
C VAL A 445 -22.70 15.79 -10.52
N HIS A 446 -22.76 14.99 -11.58
CA HIS A 446 -22.22 13.64 -11.61
C HIS A 446 -20.70 13.65 -11.65
N GLY A 447 -20.09 14.48 -12.50
CA GLY A 447 -18.65 14.65 -12.60
C GLY A 447 -18.02 15.12 -11.30
N LYS A 448 -18.63 16.14 -10.67
CA LYS A 448 -18.22 16.62 -9.35
C LYS A 448 -18.34 15.56 -8.27
N GLY A 449 -19.42 14.77 -8.31
CA GLY A 449 -19.61 13.64 -7.40
C GLY A 449 -18.52 12.58 -7.57
N MET A 450 -18.24 12.19 -8.81
CA MET A 450 -17.22 11.19 -9.12
C MET A 450 -15.82 11.63 -8.71
N LEU A 451 -15.43 12.88 -9.00
CA LEU A 451 -14.13 13.44 -8.56
C LEU A 451 -13.95 13.30 -7.05
N LYS A 452 -14.93 13.80 -6.29
CA LYS A 452 -14.88 13.79 -4.84
C LYS A 452 -14.81 12.37 -4.27
N GLU A 453 -15.50 11.42 -4.89
CA GLU A 453 -15.50 10.03 -4.45
C GLU A 453 -14.17 9.32 -4.75
N LEU A 454 -13.61 9.52 -5.96
CA LEU A 454 -12.30 8.99 -6.33
C LEU A 454 -11.18 9.53 -5.44
N GLU A 455 -11.18 10.84 -5.20
CA GLU A 455 -10.20 11.51 -4.32
C GLU A 455 -10.32 11.02 -2.88
N ALA A 456 -11.54 10.83 -2.38
CA ALA A 456 -11.76 10.29 -1.03
C ALA A 456 -11.28 8.85 -0.87
N ASP A 457 -11.23 8.08 -1.95
CA ASP A 457 -10.73 6.70 -1.99
C ASP A 457 -9.23 6.61 -2.30
N GLY A 458 -8.52 7.74 -2.48
CA GLY A 458 -7.07 7.77 -2.70
C GLY A 458 -6.64 7.64 -4.17
N VAL A 459 -7.56 7.81 -5.14
CA VAL A 459 -7.22 7.83 -6.57
C VAL A 459 -6.80 9.24 -6.99
N ASP A 460 -5.61 9.38 -7.61
CA ASP A 460 -5.14 10.66 -8.16
C ASP A 460 -5.93 11.03 -9.43
N THR A 461 -6.72 12.08 -9.31
CA THR A 461 -7.63 12.63 -10.33
C THR A 461 -7.01 13.75 -11.16
N SER A 462 -5.74 14.12 -10.94
CA SER A 462 -5.07 15.25 -11.61
C SER A 462 -5.04 15.14 -13.14
N PHE A 463 -5.20 13.92 -13.67
CA PHE A 463 -5.19 13.61 -15.09
C PHE A 463 -6.57 13.40 -15.71
N LEU A 464 -7.66 13.61 -14.95
CA LEU A 464 -9.00 13.64 -15.50
C LEU A 464 -9.19 14.83 -16.45
N ILE A 465 -9.95 14.58 -17.52
CA ILE A 465 -10.39 15.59 -18.46
C ILE A 465 -11.80 16.00 -18.06
N VAL A 466 -11.99 17.27 -17.73
CA VAL A 466 -13.29 17.83 -17.34
C VAL A 466 -13.81 18.69 -18.48
N SER A 467 -14.88 18.25 -19.14
CA SER A 467 -15.54 19.02 -20.19
C SER A 467 -16.48 20.07 -19.57
N PRO A 468 -16.42 21.35 -20.00
CA PRO A 468 -17.33 22.38 -19.48
C PRO A 468 -18.78 22.23 -19.99
N GLU A 469 -19.03 21.33 -20.92
CA GLU A 469 -20.33 21.13 -21.58
C GLU A 469 -20.67 19.64 -21.65
N GLY A 470 -21.96 19.35 -21.88
CA GLY A 470 -22.48 17.99 -22.02
C GLY A 470 -22.79 17.32 -20.67
N ASN A 471 -22.55 16.00 -20.59
CA ASN A 471 -22.92 15.18 -19.44
C ASN A 471 -21.84 14.13 -19.11
N SER A 472 -21.70 13.83 -17.83
CA SER A 472 -20.91 12.70 -17.35
C SER A 472 -21.62 11.36 -17.61
N PRO A 473 -20.90 10.22 -17.66
CA PRO A 473 -21.49 8.91 -17.86
C PRO A 473 -22.30 8.47 -16.64
N PHE A 474 -23.44 7.82 -16.86
CA PHE A 474 -24.20 7.20 -15.78
C PHE A 474 -24.94 5.94 -16.24
N SER A 475 -25.26 5.05 -15.32
CA SER A 475 -25.97 3.80 -15.61
C SER A 475 -27.15 3.62 -14.68
N TYR A 476 -28.29 3.15 -15.19
CA TYR A 476 -29.35 2.58 -14.37
C TYR A 476 -29.11 1.09 -14.21
N VAL A 477 -29.01 0.61 -12.97
CA VAL A 477 -28.82 -0.79 -12.64
C VAL A 477 -30.06 -1.29 -11.91
N ILE A 478 -30.86 -2.12 -12.58
CA ILE A 478 -32.06 -2.71 -11.98
C ILE A 478 -31.72 -4.15 -11.58
N VAL A 479 -31.78 -4.44 -10.28
CA VAL A 479 -31.50 -5.76 -9.72
C VAL A 479 -32.81 -6.44 -9.34
N ASP A 480 -33.05 -7.62 -9.90
CA ASP A 480 -34.21 -8.45 -9.61
C ASP A 480 -33.91 -9.36 -8.40
N ASN A 481 -34.71 -9.24 -7.34
CA ASN A 481 -34.48 -9.98 -6.10
C ASN A 481 -34.90 -11.45 -6.17
N GLU A 482 -35.81 -11.81 -7.08
CA GLU A 482 -36.28 -13.18 -7.29
C GLU A 482 -35.27 -13.99 -8.11
N THR A 483 -34.83 -13.44 -9.24
CA THR A 483 -33.91 -14.13 -10.15
C THR A 483 -32.44 -13.87 -9.83
N LYS A 484 -32.14 -12.87 -8.98
CA LYS A 484 -30.78 -12.41 -8.66
C LYS A 484 -29.97 -11.96 -9.89
N THR A 485 -30.68 -11.56 -10.95
CA THR A 485 -30.07 -11.03 -12.18
C THR A 485 -30.18 -9.50 -12.21
N ARG A 486 -29.44 -8.86 -13.12
CA ARG A 486 -29.45 -7.41 -13.28
C ARG A 486 -29.59 -6.99 -14.74
N THR A 487 -30.23 -5.83 -14.94
CA THR A 487 -30.26 -5.12 -16.22
C THR A 487 -29.57 -3.77 -16.05
N CYS A 488 -28.60 -3.47 -16.92
CA CYS A 488 -27.85 -2.22 -16.92
C CYS A 488 -28.20 -1.40 -18.17
N ILE A 489 -28.69 -0.17 -17.97
CA ILE A 489 -28.95 0.80 -19.05
C ILE A 489 -27.91 1.91 -18.90
N HIS A 490 -26.97 1.98 -19.84
CA HIS A 490 -25.84 2.90 -19.76
C HIS A 490 -26.04 4.12 -20.67
N THR A 491 -25.87 5.30 -20.11
CA THR A 491 -25.77 6.58 -20.84
C THR A 491 -24.30 6.97 -20.91
N PRO A 492 -23.70 7.03 -22.11
CA PRO A 492 -22.31 7.46 -22.25
C PRO A 492 -22.15 8.95 -21.91
N GLY A 493 -20.94 9.33 -21.52
CA GLY A 493 -20.57 10.74 -21.39
C GLY A 493 -20.50 11.41 -22.76
N SER A 494 -20.82 12.70 -22.79
CA SER A 494 -20.75 13.53 -23.99
C SER A 494 -20.16 14.89 -23.63
N PRO A 495 -19.24 15.47 -24.44
CA PRO A 495 -18.65 14.88 -25.65
C PRO A 495 -17.68 13.73 -25.33
N SER A 496 -17.53 12.79 -26.27
CA SER A 496 -16.50 11.73 -26.18
C SER A 496 -15.10 12.32 -26.05
N VAL A 497 -14.18 11.57 -25.46
CA VAL A 497 -12.79 12.00 -25.36
C VAL A 497 -12.08 11.90 -26.70
N THR A 498 -11.27 12.90 -27.05
CA THR A 498 -10.38 12.84 -28.21
C THR A 498 -8.91 12.74 -27.78
N PRO A 499 -8.03 12.11 -28.59
CA PRO A 499 -6.61 11.98 -28.26
C PRO A 499 -5.90 13.32 -28.01
N GLU A 500 -6.35 14.40 -28.65
CA GLU A 500 -5.76 15.74 -28.55
C GLU A 500 -6.01 16.40 -27.18
N GLU A 501 -7.02 15.95 -26.44
CA GLU A 501 -7.33 16.43 -25.08
C GLU A 501 -6.30 15.96 -24.02
N LEU A 502 -5.40 15.04 -24.41
CA LEU A 502 -4.26 14.60 -23.61
C LEU A 502 -2.94 14.92 -24.35
N PRO A 503 -2.41 16.15 -24.25
CA PRO A 503 -1.15 16.52 -24.87
C PRO A 503 0.02 15.66 -24.39
N GLN A 504 1.03 15.45 -25.24
CA GLN A 504 2.20 14.62 -24.95
C GLN A 504 2.85 14.92 -23.59
N ALA A 505 3.07 16.20 -23.24
CA ALA A 505 3.67 16.56 -21.95
C ALA A 505 2.81 16.12 -20.75
N ARG A 506 1.47 16.16 -20.86
CA ARG A 506 0.56 15.69 -19.81
C ARG A 506 0.57 14.17 -19.71
N LEU A 507 0.66 13.47 -20.84
CA LEU A 507 0.82 12.02 -20.89
C LEU A 507 2.15 11.58 -20.26
N GLU A 508 3.25 12.24 -20.60
CA GLU A 508 4.58 11.94 -20.07
C GLU A 508 4.63 12.12 -18.54
N SER A 509 3.97 13.16 -18.04
CA SER A 509 3.79 13.43 -16.61
C SER A 509 2.91 12.38 -15.93
N ALA A 510 1.82 11.94 -16.57
CA ALA A 510 0.97 10.88 -16.03
C ALA A 510 1.73 9.55 -15.87
N LEU A 511 2.63 9.27 -16.81
CA LEU A 511 3.48 8.07 -16.86
C LEU A 511 4.78 8.17 -16.04
N ASP A 512 5.06 9.31 -15.40
CA ASP A 512 6.24 9.43 -14.54
C ASP A 512 6.09 8.53 -13.31
N GLY A 513 7.15 7.78 -12.95
CA GLY A 513 7.13 6.84 -11.82
C GLY A 513 6.28 5.56 -12.00
N VAL A 514 5.43 5.48 -13.03
CA VAL A 514 4.47 4.39 -13.25
C VAL A 514 5.15 3.03 -13.44
N LYS A 515 4.65 2.01 -12.73
CA LYS A 515 5.13 0.62 -12.79
C LYS A 515 4.21 -0.32 -13.56
N LEU A 516 2.94 0.07 -13.73
CA LEU A 516 1.93 -0.73 -14.42
C LEU A 516 0.90 0.19 -15.06
N VAL A 517 0.52 -0.08 -16.30
CA VAL A 517 -0.62 0.56 -16.96
C VAL A 517 -1.80 -0.40 -16.98
N TYR A 518 -2.99 0.11 -16.68
CA TYR A 518 -4.24 -0.60 -16.75
C TYR A 518 -5.21 0.07 -17.73
N SER A 519 -5.93 -0.71 -18.55
CA SER A 519 -6.99 -0.18 -19.41
C SER A 519 -8.18 -1.12 -19.55
N ASP A 520 -9.39 -0.57 -19.43
CA ASP A 520 -10.67 -1.25 -19.69
C ASP A 520 -11.19 -1.09 -21.14
N VAL A 521 -10.37 -0.46 -21.99
CA VAL A 521 -10.61 -0.26 -23.43
C VAL A 521 -11.82 0.64 -23.75
N ARG A 522 -12.42 1.33 -22.77
CA ARG A 522 -13.56 2.24 -23.02
C ARG A 522 -13.18 3.55 -23.68
N LEU A 523 -11.90 3.94 -23.60
CA LEU A 523 -11.34 5.16 -24.21
C LEU A 523 -10.22 4.81 -25.21
N PRO A 524 -10.52 4.12 -26.33
CA PRO A 524 -9.51 3.43 -27.14
C PRO A 524 -8.45 4.38 -27.72
N GLY A 525 -8.82 5.55 -28.23
CA GLY A 525 -7.87 6.50 -28.81
C GLY A 525 -6.79 6.97 -27.82
N ILE A 526 -7.19 7.32 -26.60
CA ILE A 526 -6.25 7.69 -25.54
C ILE A 526 -5.50 6.47 -25.01
N ALA A 527 -6.19 5.35 -24.79
CA ALA A 527 -5.58 4.13 -24.27
C ALA A 527 -4.45 3.63 -25.18
N ILE A 528 -4.62 3.71 -26.51
CA ILE A 528 -3.58 3.33 -27.48
C ILE A 528 -2.35 4.24 -27.36
N ASN A 529 -2.54 5.55 -27.20
CA ASN A 529 -1.43 6.49 -27.02
C ASN A 529 -0.67 6.23 -25.71
N ILE A 530 -1.41 6.00 -24.62
CA ILE A 530 -0.80 5.62 -23.32
C ILE A 530 -0.01 4.33 -23.47
N ALA A 531 -0.60 3.31 -24.11
CA ALA A 531 0.02 2.01 -24.26
C ALA A 531 1.29 2.04 -25.14
N LYS A 532 1.30 2.87 -26.19
CA LYS A 532 2.51 3.12 -27.02
C LYS A 532 3.63 3.77 -26.20
N GLU A 533 3.32 4.83 -25.45
CA GLU A 533 4.31 5.51 -24.60
C GLU A 533 4.80 4.61 -23.46
N ALA A 534 3.90 3.85 -22.83
CA ALA A 534 4.25 2.85 -21.82
C ALA A 534 5.19 1.78 -22.37
N THR A 535 4.95 1.32 -23.61
CA THR A 535 5.83 0.37 -24.31
C THR A 535 7.23 0.96 -24.53
N CYS A 536 7.33 2.23 -24.96
CA CYS A 536 8.62 2.92 -25.09
C CYS A 536 9.39 2.98 -23.76
N ARG A 537 8.68 3.02 -22.63
CA ARG A 537 9.25 3.03 -21.27
C ARG A 537 9.43 1.64 -20.67
N SER A 538 9.11 0.57 -21.40
CA SER A 538 9.11 -0.82 -20.90
C SER A 538 8.20 -1.03 -19.68
N ILE A 539 7.12 -0.26 -19.57
CA ILE A 539 6.12 -0.40 -18.51
C ILE A 539 5.13 -1.51 -18.93
N PRO A 540 4.87 -2.51 -18.08
CA PRO A 540 3.89 -3.56 -18.38
C PRO A 540 2.46 -3.01 -18.46
N ILE A 541 1.64 -3.63 -19.31
CA ILE A 541 0.28 -3.19 -19.63
C ILE A 541 -0.71 -4.33 -19.36
N VAL A 542 -1.72 -4.07 -18.53
CA VAL A 542 -2.87 -4.93 -18.25
C VAL A 542 -4.07 -4.42 -19.05
N ILE A 543 -4.66 -5.29 -19.87
CA ILE A 543 -5.89 -5.01 -20.60
C ILE A 543 -7.03 -5.85 -20.03
N ASP A 544 -8.08 -5.17 -19.54
CA ASP A 544 -9.37 -5.79 -19.21
C ASP A 544 -10.26 -5.82 -20.47
N ALA A 545 -10.33 -6.99 -21.09
CA ALA A 545 -11.00 -7.24 -22.35
C ALA A 545 -12.40 -7.84 -22.13
N GLU A 546 -13.38 -7.00 -21.82
CA GLU A 546 -14.77 -7.44 -21.59
C GLU A 546 -15.44 -8.02 -22.86
N ARG A 547 -15.29 -7.33 -24.00
CA ARG A 547 -15.96 -7.63 -25.27
C ARG A 547 -15.26 -6.97 -26.45
N LYS A 548 -15.48 -7.49 -27.66
CA LYS A 548 -14.99 -6.88 -28.92
C LYS A 548 -15.45 -5.43 -29.01
N ARG A 549 -14.49 -4.52 -29.22
CA ARG A 549 -14.67 -3.07 -29.36
C ARG A 549 -13.60 -2.51 -30.28
N GLU A 550 -13.84 -1.32 -30.81
CA GLU A 550 -12.84 -0.58 -31.57
C GLU A 550 -11.57 -0.36 -30.73
N GLY A 551 -10.39 -0.52 -31.35
CA GLY A 551 -9.09 -0.35 -30.70
C GLY A 551 -8.61 -1.52 -29.83
N LEU A 552 -9.47 -2.50 -29.53
CA LEU A 552 -9.10 -3.64 -28.67
C LEU A 552 -7.97 -4.48 -29.25
N ASP A 553 -8.00 -4.81 -30.55
CA ASP A 553 -6.98 -5.67 -31.16
C ASP A 553 -5.59 -5.02 -31.15
N GLU A 554 -5.52 -3.69 -31.32
CA GLU A 554 -4.28 -2.93 -31.20
C GLU A 554 -3.74 -2.97 -29.76
N LEU A 555 -4.61 -2.74 -28.77
CA LEU A 555 -4.24 -2.83 -27.35
C LEU A 555 -3.80 -4.24 -26.94
N LEU A 556 -4.48 -5.28 -27.41
CA LEU A 556 -4.10 -6.67 -27.14
C LEU A 556 -2.72 -7.01 -27.74
N SER A 557 -2.38 -6.45 -28.90
CA SER A 557 -1.09 -6.69 -29.56
C SER A 557 0.12 -6.16 -28.76
N ILE A 558 -0.09 -5.14 -27.94
CA ILE A 558 0.93 -4.51 -27.09
C ILE A 558 0.78 -4.86 -25.59
N ALA A 559 -0.30 -5.55 -25.22
CA ALA A 559 -0.56 -5.97 -23.85
C ALA A 559 0.55 -6.89 -23.32
N THR A 560 0.87 -6.73 -22.04
CA THR A 560 1.71 -7.69 -21.30
C THR A 560 0.85 -8.75 -20.63
N TYR A 561 -0.31 -8.35 -20.13
CA TYR A 561 -1.26 -9.20 -19.41
C TYR A 561 -2.68 -8.91 -19.90
N VAL A 562 -3.50 -9.96 -19.99
CA VAL A 562 -4.89 -9.83 -20.42
C VAL A 562 -5.80 -10.46 -19.37
N VAL A 563 -6.89 -9.79 -19.06
CA VAL A 563 -7.91 -10.23 -18.12
C VAL A 563 -9.24 -10.14 -18.84
N CYS A 564 -10.10 -11.15 -18.73
CA CYS A 564 -11.34 -11.17 -19.47
C CYS A 564 -12.39 -12.09 -18.83
N PRO A 565 -13.68 -11.94 -19.18
CA PRO A 565 -14.74 -12.86 -18.76
C PRO A 565 -14.73 -14.15 -19.60
N ALA A 566 -15.36 -15.21 -19.05
CA ALA A 566 -15.43 -16.56 -19.64
C ALA A 566 -15.76 -16.64 -21.14
N ASN A 567 -16.65 -15.77 -21.61
CA ASN A 567 -17.12 -15.77 -23.00
C ASN A 567 -16.15 -15.09 -23.98
N PHE A 568 -15.31 -14.17 -23.51
CA PHE A 568 -14.48 -13.34 -24.39
C PHE A 568 -13.47 -14.15 -25.20
N PRO A 569 -12.66 -15.06 -24.62
CA PRO A 569 -11.64 -15.80 -25.38
C PRO A 569 -12.21 -16.55 -26.58
N GLN A 570 -13.34 -17.24 -26.41
CA GLN A 570 -13.97 -18.03 -27.48
C GLN A 570 -14.56 -17.13 -28.56
N VAL A 571 -15.18 -16.01 -28.18
CA VAL A 571 -15.72 -15.02 -29.14
C VAL A 571 -14.58 -14.35 -29.93
N TRP A 572 -13.44 -14.08 -29.30
CA TRP A 572 -12.31 -13.44 -29.95
C TRP A 572 -11.52 -14.41 -30.86
N THR A 573 -11.30 -15.65 -30.40
CA THR A 573 -10.52 -16.65 -31.16
C THR A 573 -11.33 -17.50 -32.14
N GLU A 574 -12.64 -17.57 -31.96
CA GLU A 574 -13.56 -18.53 -32.61
C GLU A 574 -13.27 -20.00 -32.25
N ALA A 575 -12.55 -20.24 -31.15
CA ALA A 575 -12.25 -21.59 -30.70
C ALA A 575 -13.45 -22.30 -30.07
N SER A 576 -13.54 -23.62 -30.28
CA SER A 576 -14.65 -24.46 -29.83
C SER A 576 -14.69 -24.69 -28.32
N SER A 577 -13.60 -24.45 -27.59
CA SER A 577 -13.52 -24.60 -26.14
C SER A 577 -12.66 -23.50 -25.51
N LEU A 578 -12.88 -23.22 -24.22
CA LEU A 578 -12.11 -22.23 -23.47
C LEU A 578 -10.59 -22.53 -23.42
N PRO A 579 -10.12 -23.77 -23.17
CA PRO A 579 -8.68 -24.09 -23.24
C PRO A 579 -8.07 -23.79 -24.61
N LYS A 580 -8.76 -24.20 -25.69
CA LYS A 580 -8.32 -23.91 -27.07
C LYS A 580 -8.28 -22.41 -27.32
N ALA A 581 -9.24 -21.66 -26.80
CA ALA A 581 -9.26 -20.22 -26.89
C ALA A 581 -8.06 -19.58 -26.18
N LEU A 582 -7.77 -19.99 -24.93
CA LEU A 582 -6.62 -19.46 -24.18
C LEU A 582 -5.29 -19.74 -24.88
N LEU A 583 -5.11 -20.97 -25.37
CA LEU A 583 -3.94 -21.35 -26.15
C LEU A 583 -3.84 -20.50 -27.43
N SER A 584 -4.93 -20.37 -28.18
CA SER A 584 -4.98 -19.58 -29.41
C SER A 584 -4.74 -18.08 -29.14
N MET A 585 -5.16 -17.54 -28.00
CA MET A 585 -4.87 -16.15 -27.63
C MET A 585 -3.37 -15.94 -27.45
N LEU A 586 -2.72 -16.76 -26.63
CA LEU A 586 -1.28 -16.63 -26.42
C LEU A 586 -0.47 -16.93 -27.69
N LEU A 587 -0.92 -17.83 -28.57
CA LEU A 587 -0.26 -18.05 -29.86
C LEU A 587 -0.38 -16.83 -30.80
N ARG A 588 -1.53 -16.13 -30.80
CA ARG A 588 -1.75 -14.92 -31.60
C ARG A 588 -1.13 -13.66 -30.98
N LEU A 589 -0.88 -13.65 -29.67
CA LEU A 589 -0.39 -12.50 -28.89
C LEU A 589 0.97 -12.83 -28.25
N PRO A 590 2.09 -12.66 -28.97
CA PRO A 590 3.41 -13.10 -28.50
C PRO A 590 3.93 -12.31 -27.30
N ASN A 591 3.51 -11.05 -27.14
CA ASN A 591 3.91 -10.18 -26.03
C ASN A 591 3.19 -10.49 -24.71
N VAL A 592 2.04 -11.17 -24.78
CA VAL A 592 1.24 -11.51 -23.62
C VAL A 592 1.91 -12.65 -22.86
N LYS A 593 2.22 -12.39 -21.59
CA LYS A 593 2.85 -13.34 -20.66
C LYS A 593 1.82 -14.29 -20.05
N PHE A 594 0.64 -13.78 -19.69
CA PHE A 594 -0.47 -14.61 -19.25
C PHE A 594 -1.83 -14.00 -19.60
N VAL A 595 -2.84 -14.87 -19.69
CA VAL A 595 -4.25 -14.51 -19.83
C VAL A 595 -5.02 -15.05 -18.63
N ILE A 596 -5.83 -14.19 -18.00
CA ILE A 596 -6.75 -14.55 -16.91
C ILE A 596 -8.18 -14.51 -17.43
N VAL A 597 -8.95 -15.53 -17.08
CA VAL A 597 -10.37 -15.65 -17.36
C VAL A 597 -11.13 -15.72 -16.06
N THR A 598 -12.03 -14.77 -15.82
CA THR A 598 -12.95 -14.81 -14.67
C THR A 598 -14.19 -15.65 -15.01
N LEU A 599 -14.59 -16.52 -14.09
CA LEU A 599 -15.68 -17.50 -14.23
C LEU A 599 -16.83 -17.27 -13.23
N GLY A 600 -16.90 -16.07 -12.65
CA GLY A 600 -17.92 -15.72 -11.64
C GLY A 600 -17.79 -16.59 -10.38
N GLU A 601 -18.89 -17.22 -9.96
CA GLU A 601 -18.92 -18.15 -8.82
C GLU A 601 -18.04 -19.39 -9.00
N ASN A 602 -17.60 -19.66 -10.24
CA ASN A 602 -16.70 -20.79 -10.55
C ASN A 602 -15.22 -20.41 -10.46
N GLY A 603 -14.88 -19.20 -10.00
CA GLY A 603 -13.51 -18.76 -9.80
C GLY A 603 -12.86 -18.18 -11.06
N CYS A 604 -11.67 -18.67 -11.41
CA CYS A 604 -10.88 -18.14 -12.52
C CYS A 604 -9.91 -19.17 -13.11
N ILE A 605 -9.45 -18.92 -14.33
CA ILE A 605 -8.41 -19.71 -15.01
C ILE A 605 -7.31 -18.76 -15.47
N LEU A 606 -6.04 -19.13 -15.28
CA LEU A 606 -4.90 -18.41 -15.82
C LEU A 606 -4.04 -19.35 -16.66
N LEU A 607 -3.70 -18.94 -17.87
CA LEU A 607 -2.70 -19.59 -18.68
C LEU A 607 -1.48 -18.67 -18.81
N GLU A 608 -0.33 -19.12 -18.30
CA GLU A 608 0.94 -18.38 -18.41
C GLU A 608 1.92 -19.06 -19.38
N ARG A 609 2.68 -18.24 -20.09
CA ARG A 609 3.78 -18.67 -20.96
C ARG A 609 5.05 -18.88 -20.13
N LYS A 610 5.80 -19.96 -20.42
CA LYS A 610 7.08 -20.31 -19.76
C LYS A 610 8.16 -20.71 -20.78
N VAL A 611 9.35 -20.99 -20.25
CA VAL A 611 10.52 -21.47 -21.00
C VAL A 611 10.29 -22.93 -21.43
N PRO A 612 10.68 -23.34 -22.66
CA PRO A 612 10.42 -24.68 -23.19
C PRO A 612 10.90 -25.83 -22.30
N GLU A 613 10.05 -26.84 -22.11
CA GLU A 613 10.39 -28.14 -21.51
C GLU A 613 10.15 -29.28 -22.51
N SER A 614 10.56 -30.51 -22.18
CA SER A 614 10.59 -31.64 -23.11
C SER A 614 9.28 -32.44 -23.25
N GLU A 615 8.30 -32.24 -22.36
CA GLU A 615 7.05 -33.03 -22.35
C GLU A 615 5.87 -32.28 -22.98
N GLU A 616 5.13 -32.96 -23.87
CA GLU A 616 3.94 -32.45 -24.59
C GLU A 616 2.64 -33.10 -24.09
N LEU A 617 1.63 -32.28 -23.77
CA LEU A 617 0.32 -32.73 -23.31
C LEU A 617 -0.81 -31.85 -23.90
N ASN A 618 -2.01 -32.43 -24.00
CA ASN A 618 -3.19 -31.70 -24.50
C ASN A 618 -3.76 -30.80 -23.40
N ILE A 619 -3.98 -29.52 -23.71
CA ILE A 619 -4.48 -28.52 -22.73
C ILE A 619 -5.87 -28.86 -22.18
N GLU A 620 -6.72 -29.56 -22.93
CA GLU A 620 -8.05 -29.97 -22.49
C GLU A 620 -7.96 -31.08 -21.42
N GLU A 621 -7.05 -32.04 -21.60
CA GLU A 621 -6.83 -33.14 -20.64
C GLU A 621 -6.25 -32.61 -19.32
N ILE A 622 -5.34 -31.64 -19.39
CA ILE A 622 -4.76 -30.99 -18.21
C ILE A 622 -5.83 -30.20 -17.45
N MET A 623 -6.68 -29.45 -18.16
CA MET A 623 -7.74 -28.69 -17.51
C MET A 623 -8.71 -29.61 -16.76
N GLU A 624 -9.11 -30.74 -17.36
CA GLU A 624 -9.97 -31.71 -16.67
C GLU A 624 -9.28 -32.35 -15.46
N THR A 625 -7.98 -32.66 -15.58
CA THR A 625 -7.19 -33.17 -14.45
C THR A 625 -7.08 -32.14 -13.31
N LEU A 626 -6.88 -30.86 -13.62
CA LEU A 626 -6.82 -29.80 -12.61
C LEU A 626 -8.17 -29.60 -11.93
N LYS A 627 -9.27 -29.60 -12.69
CA LYS A 627 -10.63 -29.52 -12.11
C LYS A 627 -10.91 -30.65 -11.13
N GLN A 628 -10.44 -31.87 -11.40
CA GLN A 628 -10.59 -33.01 -10.49
C GLN A 628 -9.77 -32.88 -9.20
N LYS A 629 -8.66 -32.11 -9.23
CA LYS A 629 -7.82 -31.84 -8.05
C LYS A 629 -8.39 -30.75 -7.14
N ILE A 630 -9.44 -30.04 -7.57
CA ILE A 630 -10.07 -28.99 -6.77
C ILE A 630 -10.92 -29.63 -5.68
N VAL A 631 -10.67 -29.22 -4.43
CA VAL A 631 -11.47 -29.65 -3.28
C VAL A 631 -12.74 -28.80 -3.20
N HIS A 632 -13.88 -29.34 -3.64
CA HIS A 632 -15.15 -28.62 -3.76
C HIS A 632 -15.83 -28.22 -2.43
N ASP A 633 -15.36 -28.75 -1.29
CA ASP A 633 -15.92 -28.52 0.05
C ASP A 633 -15.17 -27.46 0.89
N SER A 634 -14.16 -26.81 0.31
CA SER A 634 -13.46 -25.70 0.99
C SER A 634 -14.34 -24.44 1.03
N THR A 635 -14.43 -23.81 2.20
CA THR A 635 -15.02 -22.48 2.37
C THR A 635 -14.10 -21.35 1.90
N GLN A 636 -12.86 -21.65 1.50
CA GLN A 636 -11.88 -20.66 1.07
C GLN A 636 -11.46 -20.84 -0.40
N PRO A 637 -11.22 -19.72 -1.14
CA PRO A 637 -10.60 -19.74 -2.46
C PRO A 637 -9.25 -20.46 -2.45
N SER A 638 -8.98 -21.26 -3.46
CA SER A 638 -7.75 -22.04 -3.62
C SER A 638 -7.29 -21.99 -5.08
N CYS A 639 -6.01 -22.26 -5.34
CA CYS A 639 -5.48 -22.34 -6.70
C CYS A 639 -4.69 -23.63 -6.87
N VAL A 640 -4.95 -24.36 -7.96
CA VAL A 640 -4.16 -25.53 -8.37
C VAL A 640 -3.47 -25.25 -9.71
N SER A 641 -2.23 -25.72 -9.85
CA SER A 641 -1.40 -25.49 -11.03
C SER A 641 -0.94 -26.80 -11.66
N SER A 642 -0.75 -26.79 -12.98
CA SER A 642 0.03 -27.84 -13.66
C SER A 642 1.54 -27.65 -13.41
N SER A 643 2.36 -28.65 -13.75
CA SER A 643 3.78 -28.39 -14.03
C SER A 643 3.93 -27.50 -15.28
N VAL A 644 5.14 -27.01 -15.53
CA VAL A 644 5.47 -26.40 -16.83
C VAL A 644 5.50 -27.50 -17.87
N MET A 645 4.92 -27.29 -19.05
CA MET A 645 4.91 -28.27 -20.13
C MET A 645 4.56 -27.63 -21.47
N ASN A 646 4.79 -28.35 -22.56
CA ASN A 646 4.33 -27.95 -23.88
C ASN A 646 2.85 -28.30 -24.06
N LEU A 647 2.01 -27.28 -24.07
CA LEU A 647 0.57 -27.36 -24.20
C LEU A 647 0.20 -27.35 -25.68
N THR A 648 -0.56 -28.37 -26.10
CA THR A 648 -1.07 -28.50 -27.47
C THR A 648 -2.59 -28.52 -27.48
N ALA A 649 -3.19 -28.07 -28.58
CA ALA A 649 -4.58 -28.34 -28.88
C ALA A 649 -4.75 -28.49 -30.39
N GLY A 650 -5.24 -29.66 -30.82
CA GLY A 650 -5.20 -30.16 -32.19
C GLY A 650 -5.22 -29.09 -33.30
N GLY A 651 -4.07 -28.92 -33.97
CA GLY A 651 -3.90 -28.04 -35.13
C GLY A 651 -3.65 -26.55 -34.85
N LEU A 652 -3.70 -26.08 -33.60
CA LEU A 652 -3.50 -24.66 -33.25
C LEU A 652 -2.02 -24.27 -33.08
N GLY A 653 -1.15 -25.22 -32.73
CA GLY A 653 0.26 -25.01 -32.41
C GLY A 653 0.59 -25.46 -30.98
N THR A 654 1.84 -25.23 -30.57
CA THR A 654 2.38 -25.64 -29.27
C THR A 654 2.83 -24.42 -28.48
N LEU A 655 2.43 -24.34 -27.21
CA LEU A 655 2.85 -23.29 -26.27
C LEU A 655 3.47 -23.92 -25.03
N CYS A 656 4.71 -23.58 -24.70
CA CYS A 656 5.22 -23.92 -23.38
C CYS A 656 4.61 -23.00 -22.31
N GLY A 657 3.98 -23.58 -21.31
CA GLY A 657 3.26 -22.81 -20.32
C GLY A 657 2.84 -23.60 -19.09
N ARG A 658 2.15 -22.91 -18.19
CA ARG A 658 1.54 -23.46 -16.99
C ARG A 658 0.08 -23.01 -16.92
N LEU A 659 -0.80 -23.94 -16.60
CA LEU A 659 -2.22 -23.69 -16.42
C LEU A 659 -2.55 -23.66 -14.93
N HIS A 660 -3.29 -22.65 -14.51
CA HIS A 660 -3.78 -22.47 -13.15
C HIS A 660 -5.31 -22.42 -13.14
N VAL A 661 -5.91 -23.05 -12.13
CA VAL A 661 -7.35 -22.98 -11.89
C VAL A 661 -7.57 -22.52 -10.45
N GLY A 662 -8.20 -21.36 -10.30
CA GLY A 662 -8.58 -20.77 -9.02
C GLY A 662 -10.06 -20.98 -8.73
N THR A 663 -10.42 -21.27 -7.48
CA THR A 663 -11.81 -21.34 -7.02
C THR A 663 -12.28 -20.00 -6.46
N ALA A 664 -13.59 -19.72 -6.54
CA ALA A 664 -14.21 -18.65 -5.75
C ALA A 664 -14.71 -19.21 -4.41
N GLU A 665 -14.89 -18.32 -3.44
CA GLU A 665 -15.60 -18.65 -2.20
C GLU A 665 -17.10 -18.80 -2.46
N LYS A 666 -17.71 -19.78 -1.79
CA LYS A 666 -19.16 -20.00 -1.87
C LYS A 666 -19.88 -19.06 -0.91
N ILE A 667 -20.45 -17.99 -1.46
CA ILE A 667 -21.29 -17.05 -0.70
C ILE A 667 -22.71 -17.64 -0.56
N PRO A 668 -23.27 -17.74 0.66
CA PRO A 668 -24.65 -18.20 0.86
C PRO A 668 -25.64 -17.35 0.04
N PRO A 669 -26.67 -17.94 -0.61
CA PRO A 669 -27.65 -17.17 -1.39
C PRO A 669 -28.39 -16.07 -0.61
N SER A 670 -28.50 -16.22 0.72
CA SER A 670 -29.06 -15.21 1.63
C SER A 670 -28.18 -13.97 1.78
N GLU A 671 -26.87 -14.09 1.56
CA GLU A 671 -25.88 -13.02 1.68
C GLU A 671 -25.51 -12.41 0.32
N LEU A 672 -25.82 -13.12 -0.77
CA LEU A 672 -25.61 -12.65 -2.13
C LEU A 672 -26.66 -11.60 -2.52
N VAL A 673 -26.31 -10.33 -2.32
CA VAL A 673 -27.20 -9.21 -2.67
C VAL A 673 -26.94 -8.65 -4.06
N ASP A 674 -25.68 -8.41 -4.44
CA ASP A 674 -25.31 -7.87 -5.75
C ASP A 674 -23.93 -8.38 -6.20
N THR A 675 -23.80 -8.68 -7.50
CA THR A 675 -22.54 -9.08 -8.14
C THR A 675 -21.86 -7.99 -8.95
N THR A 676 -22.44 -6.80 -9.03
CA THR A 676 -21.90 -5.67 -9.80
C THR A 676 -20.53 -5.26 -9.26
N GLY A 677 -19.58 -4.96 -10.16
CA GLY A 677 -18.21 -4.58 -9.83
C GLY A 677 -17.30 -5.70 -9.28
N ALA A 678 -17.76 -6.96 -9.15
CA ALA A 678 -16.88 -8.07 -8.74
C ALA A 678 -15.70 -8.30 -9.69
N GLY A 679 -15.95 -8.23 -11.00
CA GLY A 679 -14.90 -8.35 -12.01
C GLY A 679 -13.87 -7.24 -11.85
N ASP A 680 -14.33 -6.00 -11.66
CA ASP A 680 -13.45 -4.85 -11.50
C ASP A 680 -12.66 -4.91 -10.18
N ALA A 681 -13.25 -5.39 -9.09
CA ALA A 681 -12.55 -5.61 -7.83
C ALA A 681 -11.50 -6.73 -7.95
N PHE A 682 -11.81 -7.81 -8.69
CA PHE A 682 -10.84 -8.83 -9.06
C PHE A 682 -9.67 -8.21 -9.84
N VAL A 683 -10.00 -7.35 -10.82
CA VAL A 683 -9.01 -6.62 -11.62
C VAL A 683 -8.16 -5.71 -10.72
N GLY A 684 -8.75 -4.94 -9.81
CA GLY A 684 -8.00 -4.12 -8.86
C GLY A 684 -7.02 -4.93 -8.00
N ALA A 685 -7.40 -6.14 -7.59
CA ALA A 685 -6.55 -7.03 -6.81
C ALA A 685 -5.36 -7.60 -7.61
N ILE A 686 -5.53 -7.87 -8.92
CA ILE A 686 -4.43 -8.34 -9.77
C ILE A 686 -3.49 -7.23 -10.25
N LEU A 687 -3.86 -5.95 -10.08
CA LEU A 687 -2.92 -4.83 -10.30
C LEU A 687 -1.79 -4.83 -9.27
N TYR A 688 -1.96 -5.60 -8.19
CA TYR A 688 -0.90 -5.90 -7.24
C TYR A 688 0.09 -6.92 -7.85
N ASP A 689 1.37 -6.56 -7.92
CA ASP A 689 2.42 -7.37 -8.56
C ASP A 689 2.74 -8.65 -7.74
N MET A 690 1.90 -9.67 -7.90
CA MET A 690 2.01 -10.97 -7.23
C MET A 690 2.30 -12.11 -8.22
N PRO A 691 2.99 -13.19 -7.77
CA PRO A 691 3.08 -14.41 -8.55
C PRO A 691 1.69 -15.00 -8.87
N PRO A 692 1.46 -15.57 -10.06
CA PRO A 692 0.15 -16.05 -10.53
C PRO A 692 -0.64 -16.92 -9.55
N GLU A 693 0.03 -17.85 -8.87
CA GLU A 693 -0.60 -18.78 -7.93
C GLU A 693 -1.20 -18.07 -6.71
N ARG A 694 -0.55 -16.98 -6.26
CA ARG A 694 -1.03 -16.15 -5.14
C ARG A 694 -2.04 -15.12 -5.61
N MET A 695 -1.79 -14.54 -6.79
CA MET A 695 -2.63 -13.51 -7.40
C MET A 695 -4.08 -13.96 -7.57
N LEU A 696 -4.32 -15.17 -8.10
CA LEU A 696 -5.68 -15.64 -8.38
C LEU A 696 -6.51 -15.88 -7.13
N ALA A 697 -5.92 -16.50 -6.12
CA ALA A 697 -6.62 -16.82 -4.88
C ALA A 697 -6.83 -15.57 -4.02
N PHE A 698 -5.86 -14.64 -4.02
CA PHE A 698 -6.01 -13.31 -3.43
C PHE A 698 -7.17 -12.55 -4.08
N ALA A 699 -7.16 -12.42 -5.41
CA ALA A 699 -8.21 -11.72 -6.13
C ALA A 699 -9.59 -12.37 -5.94
N ALA A 700 -9.69 -13.70 -5.94
CA ALA A 700 -10.94 -14.40 -5.65
C ALA A 700 -11.47 -14.12 -4.24
N LYS A 701 -10.59 -13.92 -3.25
CA LYS A 701 -10.95 -13.62 -1.86
C LYS A 701 -11.35 -12.16 -1.63
N VAL A 702 -10.66 -11.22 -2.30
CA VAL A 702 -11.05 -9.80 -2.32
C VAL A 702 -12.49 -9.65 -2.83
N VAL A 703 -12.88 -10.46 -3.81
CA VAL A 703 -14.22 -10.43 -4.41
C VAL A 703 -15.31 -11.06 -3.53
N SER A 704 -14.95 -12.02 -2.67
CA SER A 704 -15.91 -12.81 -1.90
C SER A 704 -16.17 -12.32 -0.49
N THR A 705 -15.29 -11.48 0.05
CA THR A 705 -15.46 -10.93 1.38
C THR A 705 -16.74 -10.05 1.42
N PRO A 706 -17.53 -10.02 2.52
CA PRO A 706 -18.74 -9.16 2.65
C PRO A 706 -18.51 -7.67 2.30
N MET A 707 -17.23 -7.27 2.22
CA MET A 707 -16.64 -6.01 1.79
C MET A 707 -16.81 -5.63 0.32
N LYS A 708 -17.43 -6.48 -0.52
CA LYS A 708 -17.65 -6.16 -1.94
C LYS A 708 -18.31 -4.78 -2.17
N ARG A 709 -19.19 -4.36 -1.26
CA ARG A 709 -19.83 -3.03 -1.26
C ARG A 709 -18.90 -1.87 -0.87
N HIS A 710 -17.67 -2.16 -0.46
CA HIS A 710 -16.68 -1.20 0.06
C HIS A 710 -15.35 -1.31 -0.71
N LEU A 711 -15.29 -2.07 -1.81
CA LEU A 711 -14.11 -2.20 -2.68
C LEU A 711 -14.37 -1.73 -4.11
N THR A 712 -15.63 -1.53 -4.48
CA THR A 712 -16.04 -0.87 -5.72
C THR A 712 -16.36 0.61 -5.45
N PHE A 713 -16.27 1.43 -6.49
CA PHE A 713 -16.65 2.84 -6.47
C PHE A 713 -18.10 2.90 -5.98
N SER A 714 -18.33 3.28 -4.72
CA SER A 714 -19.69 3.43 -4.18
C SER A 714 -19.72 4.17 -2.84
N ASN A 715 -20.50 5.25 -2.79
CA ASN A 715 -20.79 6.00 -1.58
C ASN A 715 -22.28 5.88 -1.20
N VAL A 716 -22.61 4.98 -0.28
CA VAL A 716 -23.93 4.98 0.38
C VAL A 716 -24.05 6.25 1.23
N GLN A 717 -25.15 7.00 1.15
CA GLN A 717 -25.47 8.11 2.05
C GLN A 717 -25.49 7.64 3.53
N ALA A 718 -24.36 7.73 4.22
CA ALA A 718 -24.25 7.70 5.68
C ALA A 718 -23.15 8.69 6.07
N SER A 719 -23.59 9.83 6.58
CA SER A 719 -22.74 10.90 7.09
C SER A 719 -21.81 10.41 8.21
N ARG A 720 -20.56 10.90 8.19
CA ARG A 720 -19.63 11.10 9.32
C ARG A 720 -18.72 9.97 9.85
N GLN A 721 -18.73 8.73 9.35
CA GLN A 721 -18.00 7.63 10.03
C GLN A 721 -17.20 6.64 9.14
N ARG A 722 -16.72 7.05 7.94
CA ARG A 722 -16.26 6.05 6.93
C ARG A 722 -14.78 5.90 6.63
N SER A 723 -13.90 6.81 7.05
CA SER A 723 -12.49 6.71 6.65
C SER A 723 -11.71 5.60 7.36
N GLN A 724 -12.11 5.22 8.58
CA GLN A 724 -11.40 4.24 9.41
C GLN A 724 -11.87 2.81 9.14
N THR A 725 -13.19 2.60 9.07
CA THR A 725 -13.79 1.26 8.96
C THR A 725 -13.49 0.52 7.66
N VAL A 726 -13.22 1.20 6.54
CA VAL A 726 -12.99 0.55 5.24
C VAL A 726 -11.54 0.04 5.10
N ASN A 727 -10.57 0.71 5.71
CA ASN A 727 -9.15 0.34 5.64
C ASN A 727 -8.87 -1.03 6.29
N LEU A 728 -9.44 -1.31 7.46
CA LEU A 728 -9.29 -2.58 8.19
C LEU A 728 -9.49 -3.85 7.40
N TYR A 729 -10.41 -3.73 6.48
CA TYR A 729 -11.15 -4.84 5.99
C TYR A 729 -10.44 -5.40 4.74
N ALA A 730 -9.87 -4.53 3.91
CA ALA A 730 -8.86 -4.87 2.92
C ALA A 730 -7.65 -5.63 3.53
N HIS A 731 -7.22 -5.23 4.74
CA HIS A 731 -6.10 -5.87 5.44
C HIS A 731 -6.45 -7.25 6.03
N SER A 732 -7.73 -7.51 6.34
CA SER A 732 -8.19 -8.84 6.79
C SER A 732 -8.19 -9.91 5.67
N ALA A 733 -8.36 -9.51 4.40
CA ALA A 733 -8.28 -10.41 3.24
C ALA A 733 -6.83 -10.85 2.95
N LEU A 734 -5.87 -9.94 3.15
CA LEU A 734 -4.42 -10.25 3.18
C LEU A 734 -4.05 -11.19 4.33
N PHE A 735 -4.71 -11.04 5.49
CA PHE A 735 -4.39 -11.76 6.72
C PHE A 735 -4.71 -13.26 6.70
N TYR A 736 -5.76 -13.70 6.01
CA TYR A 736 -6.17 -15.11 6.06
C TYR A 736 -5.33 -16.06 5.18
N TYR A 737 -4.45 -15.54 4.31
CA TYR A 737 -3.63 -16.36 3.39
C TYR A 737 -2.32 -16.88 4.03
N GLY A 738 -1.96 -16.40 5.23
CA GLY A 738 -0.89 -16.98 6.04
C GLY A 738 -1.16 -18.43 6.49
N ARG A 739 -2.43 -18.88 6.43
CA ARG A 739 -2.95 -20.00 7.24
C ARG A 739 -2.52 -21.43 6.94
N GLN A 740 -1.78 -21.71 5.87
CA GLN A 740 -1.77 -23.08 5.32
C GLN A 740 -0.43 -23.74 4.97
N LEU A 741 0.72 -23.36 5.53
CA LEU A 741 1.97 -24.07 5.21
C LEU A 741 2.82 -24.37 6.48
N VAL A 742 2.71 -25.59 7.02
CA VAL A 742 3.44 -26.07 8.21
C VAL A 742 4.72 -26.83 7.82
N GLY A 743 5.83 -26.54 8.53
CA GLY A 743 7.06 -27.34 8.57
C GLY A 743 8.23 -26.57 9.21
N VAL A 744 8.68 -26.97 10.39
CA VAL A 744 9.61 -26.23 11.28
C VAL A 744 11.09 -26.45 10.91
N GLU A 745 11.92 -25.39 10.85
CA GLU A 745 13.17 -25.20 11.64
C GLU A 745 13.97 -23.91 11.27
N ARG A 746 14.25 -23.12 12.33
CA ARG A 746 15.32 -22.10 12.59
C ARG A 746 15.52 -20.85 11.71
N TRP A 747 15.92 -19.78 12.41
CA TRP A 747 15.74 -18.34 12.16
C TRP A 747 17.05 -17.62 11.83
N GLU A 748 17.03 -16.56 10.99
CA GLU A 748 17.93 -15.39 11.11
C GLU A 748 17.27 -14.09 10.60
N LEU A 749 17.52 -12.98 11.32
CA LEU A 749 16.91 -11.66 11.21
C LEU A 749 17.74 -10.70 10.33
N ASP A 750 17.19 -10.30 9.17
CA ASP A 750 17.67 -9.19 8.32
C ASP A 750 16.59 -8.08 8.12
N LEU A 751 15.64 -7.98 9.06
CA LEU A 751 14.32 -7.42 8.78
C LEU A 751 14.06 -5.98 9.21
N VAL A 752 14.88 -5.40 10.07
CA VAL A 752 14.36 -4.32 10.91
C VAL A 752 14.61 -2.91 10.33
N CYS A 753 15.43 -2.77 9.28
CA CYS A 753 15.96 -1.45 8.92
C CYS A 753 15.42 -0.79 7.67
N HIS A 754 14.60 -1.44 6.85
CA HIS A 754 13.84 -0.70 5.84
C HIS A 754 12.39 -0.43 6.30
N ILE A 755 12.16 -0.35 7.61
CA ILE A 755 10.85 0.02 8.18
C ILE A 755 10.57 1.53 8.05
N ALA A 756 11.53 2.32 7.54
CA ALA A 756 11.33 3.73 7.20
C ALA A 756 10.32 3.98 6.06
N LEU A 757 9.76 2.93 5.44
CA LEU A 757 9.27 2.97 4.07
C LEU A 757 7.80 3.36 3.85
N ILE A 758 6.92 3.46 4.87
CA ILE A 758 5.47 3.51 4.59
C ILE A 758 4.69 4.69 5.21
N LEU A 759 5.26 5.47 6.14
CA LEU A 759 4.36 6.08 7.15
C LEU A 759 4.12 7.57 7.00
N VAL A 760 4.27 8.03 5.77
CA VAL A 760 3.71 9.30 5.35
C VAL A 760 2.54 9.12 4.36
N LEU A 761 2.25 7.91 3.89
CA LEU A 761 1.22 7.68 2.87
C LEU A 761 -0.23 7.76 3.36
N HIS A 762 -0.52 7.96 4.66
CA HIS A 762 -1.90 7.97 5.18
C HIS A 762 -2.19 9.01 6.28
N LEU A 763 -1.52 10.17 6.25
CA LEU A 763 -1.90 11.32 7.10
C LEU A 763 -2.65 12.44 6.37
N ILE A 764 -3.61 12.01 5.55
CA ILE A 764 -4.72 12.85 5.09
C ILE A 764 -6.02 12.13 5.44
#